data_AF-A0A8J2L0W2-F1
#
_entry.id   AF-A0A8J2L0W2-F1
#
_cell.length_a   1.000
_cell.length_b   1.000
_cell.length_c   1.000
_cell.angle_alpha   90.00
_cell.angle_beta   90.00
_cell.angle_gamma   90.00
#
_symmetry.space_group_name_H-M   'P 1'
#
loop_
_entity.id
_entity.type
_entity.pdbx_description
1 polymer ?
#
loop_
_entity_poly.entity_id
_entity_poly.type
_entity_poly.pdbx_seq_one_letter_code
_entity_poly.pdbx_strand_id
1 'polypeptide(L)'
;MDAHRDWVISGMSGRFPGSENLDDFWDQLIQGKDTVSESNRSWDSNGYEVPTRMGSIPFLEKFDASFFGVSGTQANGMDPKIRIALEVVYEAIADAGLNPKTLDGDRVGVFMATSYSEASDIWLRSSEKPSAHCITGSHPTMLADRISYTFNFRGPSCFLDSGCSGSFNAMQYAMLALKNGLCDSAIVGGATIDLLPLLAQVYYSVNVLSADGKCKAFDADCDGYARSEAVVALYICRKDRARRSYATIVGVKCVNDGYKPESISAPSAEKQEQLMKELYAEAKINPLEVAYVEAHGTGTKVGDPKEIASLAAVFCNGRKEPLLVGSVKTNIGHTEAVSGICGIMKMLMSRRAGTIPPNLHFKNPNPECRALIDGRVRVVTDTTSFKGNIVGVNSFGIGGTSAHVILQFDDINSLPVIDCDSGNIVISSEAGKWETEKRFSAVVLPTLILASGRTKEAVEHFLNVALKNSNNMEFVGLLHNIARTNVPRHDFAGYALTKSNENFEIVNQKRLDSRNSICLIWDVPNHKNEISSNNGTKISISLLSDESLSGHVIQGKIIFPAAGYIRLVWKAFAKLQSVNPDDLPIHLENINFTQIRELLPNRDLEFKVSILKESGHFEIVEENEVVCTGIIQRANKTQQESLTRASIANSNGETLEQEDFYKLLNLKGYHYEGLFQGVRNIDVEGRWAKLLWKQNWTCFLDAMLQTRILDFDASRQHVLATHCHSKSLQTLGCNKLSWDTAERPKAVNNSVV
;
A
#
# COMPACT_ATOMS: atom_id res chain seq x y z
N MET A 1 -24.26 25.77 15.97
CA MET A 1 -23.48 25.33 14.81
C MET A 1 -24.40 24.50 13.95
N ASP A 2 -24.36 24.69 12.64
CA ASP A 2 -25.09 23.83 11.72
C ASP A 2 -24.35 22.48 11.70
N ALA A 3 -24.87 21.47 12.40
CA ALA A 3 -24.21 20.17 12.62
C ALA A 3 -23.81 19.45 11.30
N HIS A 4 -24.33 19.93 10.17
CA HIS A 4 -23.98 19.49 8.81
C HIS A 4 -22.62 20.01 8.30
N ARG A 5 -21.88 20.83 9.06
CA ARG A 5 -20.57 21.41 8.66
C ARG A 5 -19.38 20.96 9.49
N ASP A 6 -19.54 19.96 10.36
CA ASP A 6 -18.44 19.44 11.16
C ASP A 6 -17.45 18.65 10.29
N TRP A 7 -16.17 18.81 10.58
CA TRP A 7 -15.07 18.09 9.91
C TRP A 7 -14.53 17.03 10.84
N VAL A 8 -14.41 15.81 10.34
CA VAL A 8 -14.00 14.65 11.12
C VAL A 8 -12.74 14.03 10.55
N ILE A 9 -11.90 13.50 11.43
CA ILE A 9 -10.86 12.56 11.05
C ILE A 9 -11.55 11.24 10.76
N SER A 10 -11.58 10.85 9.48
CA SER A 10 -12.29 9.67 9.03
C SER A 10 -11.36 8.47 8.84
N GLY A 11 -10.09 8.71 8.50
CA GLY A 11 -9.08 7.66 8.38
C GLY A 11 -7.69 8.12 8.82
N MET A 12 -6.85 7.16 9.21
CA MET A 12 -5.48 7.40 9.66
C MET A 12 -4.55 6.24 9.30
N SER A 13 -3.28 6.52 9.04
CA SER A 13 -2.22 5.52 9.01
C SER A 13 -0.86 6.15 9.33
N GLY A 14 0.10 5.33 9.75
CA GLY A 14 1.47 5.78 9.92
C GLY A 14 2.49 4.66 10.08
N ARG A 15 3.75 5.06 10.04
CA ARG A 15 4.94 4.30 10.43
C ARG A 15 5.61 5.04 11.58
N PHE A 16 6.04 4.29 12.60
CA PHE A 16 6.62 4.83 13.83
C PHE A 16 7.86 4.02 14.20
N PRO A 17 8.67 4.48 15.17
CA PRO A 17 9.81 3.72 15.62
C PRO A 17 9.41 2.33 16.12
N GLY A 18 10.07 1.31 15.59
CA GLY A 18 9.77 -0.08 15.92
C GLY A 18 8.36 -0.57 15.53
N SER A 19 7.56 0.21 14.80
CA SER A 19 6.16 -0.13 14.46
C SER A 19 5.91 0.04 12.95
N GLU A 20 5.45 -1.02 12.28
CA GLU A 20 5.14 -0.99 10.84
C GLU A 20 3.72 -0.49 10.55
N ASN A 21 2.86 -0.36 11.55
CA ASN A 21 1.49 0.11 11.38
C ASN A 21 0.93 0.66 12.72
N LEU A 22 -0.33 1.10 12.69
CA LEU A 22 -1.02 1.66 13.86
C LEU A 22 -1.34 0.63 14.95
N ASP A 23 -1.59 -0.64 14.60
CA ASP A 23 -1.85 -1.69 15.59
C ASP A 23 -0.57 -2.01 16.37
N ASP A 24 0.58 -2.15 15.68
CA ASP A 24 1.89 -2.29 16.32
C ASP A 24 2.19 -1.10 17.24
N PHE A 25 1.92 0.12 16.75
CA PHE A 25 2.13 1.35 17.52
C PHE A 25 1.26 1.37 18.78
N TRP A 26 -0.01 1.01 18.66
CA TRP A 26 -0.91 0.93 19.81
C TRP A 26 -0.46 -0.11 20.83
N ASP A 27 -0.09 -1.31 20.38
CA ASP A 27 0.39 -2.38 21.23
C ASP A 27 1.65 -1.96 22.01
N GLN A 28 2.56 -1.22 21.38
CA GLN A 28 3.74 -0.69 22.05
C GLN A 28 3.41 0.38 23.08
N LEU A 29 2.48 1.28 22.76
CA LEU A 29 2.03 2.31 23.69
C LEU A 29 1.36 1.71 24.94
N ILE A 30 0.41 0.78 24.76
CA ILE A 30 -0.35 0.21 25.88
C ILE A 30 0.51 -0.69 26.76
N GLN A 31 1.54 -1.32 26.20
CA GLN A 31 2.55 -2.08 26.95
C GLN A 31 3.57 -1.17 27.66
N GLY A 32 3.53 0.15 27.45
CA GLY A 32 4.49 1.09 28.02
C GLY A 32 5.91 0.88 27.50
N LYS A 33 6.06 0.52 26.22
CA LYS A 33 7.37 0.25 25.61
C LYS A 33 8.08 1.54 25.22
N ASP A 34 9.36 1.62 25.56
CA ASP A 34 10.32 2.61 25.04
C ASP A 34 10.86 2.09 23.70
N THR A 35 10.49 2.75 22.60
CA THR A 35 10.84 2.34 21.23
C THR A 35 12.08 3.08 20.71
N VAL A 36 12.66 3.96 21.52
CA VAL A 36 13.91 4.65 21.20
C VAL A 36 15.06 3.72 21.56
N SER A 37 15.85 3.31 20.58
CA SER A 37 16.94 2.35 20.76
C SER A 37 18.23 2.86 20.13
N GLU A 38 19.34 2.14 20.31
CA GLU A 38 20.51 2.36 19.47
C GLU A 38 20.10 2.19 18.00
N SER A 39 20.54 3.12 17.15
CA SER A 39 20.22 3.07 15.73
C SER A 39 20.89 1.85 15.11
N ASN A 40 20.13 1.07 14.33
CA ASN A 40 20.67 0.00 13.50
C ASN A 40 21.34 0.53 12.22
N ARG A 41 21.31 1.84 11.99
CA ARG A 41 21.94 2.47 10.83
C ARG A 41 23.41 2.70 11.13
N SER A 42 24.26 2.07 10.34
CA SER A 42 25.70 2.29 10.36
C SER A 42 26.00 3.68 9.80
N TRP A 43 25.86 4.72 10.62
CA TRP A 43 26.39 6.03 10.30
C TRP A 43 27.90 6.00 10.52
N ASP A 44 28.66 6.40 9.50
CA ASP A 44 30.02 6.85 9.77
C ASP A 44 29.89 8.15 10.57
N SER A 45 30.04 8.02 11.88
CA SER A 45 29.96 9.16 12.79
C SER A 45 30.95 10.25 12.41
N ASN A 46 32.01 9.97 11.62
CA ASN A 46 33.02 10.96 11.21
C ASN A 46 33.58 11.78 12.40
N GLY A 47 33.56 11.21 13.62
CA GLY A 47 33.95 11.90 14.86
C GLY A 47 32.91 12.82 15.48
N TYR A 48 31.65 12.80 15.05
CA TYR A 48 30.54 13.53 15.66
C TYR A 48 30.12 12.90 17.00
N GLU A 49 30.07 13.73 18.04
CA GLU A 49 29.53 13.37 19.35
C GLU A 49 28.01 13.57 19.35
N VAL A 50 27.28 12.54 18.93
CA VAL A 50 25.81 12.52 18.92
C VAL A 50 25.26 11.46 19.86
N PRO A 51 24.08 11.67 20.49
CA PRO A 51 23.40 10.61 21.21
C PRO A 51 23.21 9.38 20.32
N THR A 52 23.55 8.20 20.82
CA THR A 52 23.51 6.94 20.06
C THR A 52 22.09 6.38 19.89
N ARG A 53 21.16 6.85 20.73
CA ARG A 53 19.77 6.39 20.77
C ARG A 53 18.85 7.33 20.01
N MET A 54 18.01 6.76 19.15
CA MET A 54 16.96 7.45 18.39
C MET A 54 15.76 6.53 18.13
N GLY A 55 14.60 7.11 17.84
CA GLY A 55 13.47 6.34 17.34
C GLY A 55 13.57 6.13 15.83
N SER A 56 13.78 4.90 15.36
CA SER A 56 13.95 4.61 13.93
C SER A 56 12.80 3.78 13.36
N ILE A 57 12.25 4.20 12.22
CA ILE A 57 11.31 3.40 11.43
C ILE A 57 12.07 2.21 10.82
N PRO A 58 11.52 0.98 10.89
CA PRO A 58 12.12 -0.18 10.25
C PRO A 58 11.92 -0.16 8.72
N PHE A 59 12.80 -0.85 8.00
CA PHE A 59 12.66 -1.17 6.55
C PHE A 59 12.51 0.03 5.59
N LEU A 60 13.38 1.04 5.68
CA LEU A 60 13.37 2.19 4.76
C LEU A 60 13.56 1.82 3.29
N GLU A 61 14.11 0.65 3.00
CA GLU A 61 14.36 0.14 1.66
C GLU A 61 13.09 -0.33 0.93
N LYS A 62 12.03 -0.70 1.66
CA LYS A 62 10.80 -1.26 1.10
C LYS A 62 9.91 -0.17 0.48
N PHE A 63 9.32 -0.48 -0.68
CA PHE A 63 8.30 0.32 -1.35
C PHE A 63 7.64 -0.47 -2.49
N ASP A 64 6.31 -0.56 -2.53
CA ASP A 64 5.62 -1.16 -3.70
C ASP A 64 5.54 -0.18 -4.88
N ALA A 65 6.69 0.05 -5.52
CA ALA A 65 6.81 0.98 -6.64
C ALA A 65 5.82 0.68 -7.77
N SER A 66 5.60 -0.60 -8.07
CA SER A 66 4.70 -1.01 -9.15
C SER A 66 3.24 -0.64 -8.88
N PHE A 67 2.80 -0.74 -7.62
CA PHE A 67 1.45 -0.32 -7.22
C PHE A 67 1.22 1.16 -7.43
N PHE A 68 2.21 2.00 -7.13
CA PHE A 68 2.12 3.46 -7.33
C PHE A 68 2.52 3.92 -8.75
N GLY A 69 2.86 2.99 -9.65
CA GLY A 69 3.20 3.33 -11.04
C GLY A 69 4.54 4.06 -11.15
N VAL A 70 5.44 3.78 -10.20
CA VAL A 70 6.80 4.32 -10.13
C VAL A 70 7.74 3.27 -10.72
N SER A 71 8.62 3.67 -11.66
CA SER A 71 9.64 2.76 -12.20
C SER A 71 10.73 2.46 -11.17
N GLY A 72 11.46 1.35 -11.32
CA GLY A 72 12.59 1.04 -10.42
C GLY A 72 13.64 2.16 -10.37
N THR A 73 13.95 2.78 -11.51
CA THR A 73 14.88 3.91 -11.59
C THR A 73 14.37 5.16 -10.86
N GLN A 74 13.07 5.42 -10.91
CA GLN A 74 12.46 6.51 -10.15
C GLN A 74 12.46 6.20 -8.65
N ALA A 75 12.04 4.99 -8.27
CA ALA A 75 11.96 4.57 -6.87
C ALA A 75 13.32 4.65 -6.16
N ASN A 76 14.41 4.25 -6.84
CA ASN A 76 15.77 4.35 -6.30
C ASN A 76 16.25 5.81 -6.14
N GLY A 77 15.69 6.74 -6.91
CA GLY A 77 15.96 8.17 -6.77
C GLY A 77 15.01 8.90 -5.82
N MET A 78 14.07 8.20 -5.18
CA MET A 78 13.08 8.80 -4.29
C MET A 78 13.51 8.77 -2.84
N ASP A 79 13.30 9.89 -2.15
CA ASP A 79 13.43 10.00 -0.69
C ASP A 79 12.49 8.97 -0.02
N PRO A 80 12.99 8.14 0.93
CA PRO A 80 12.16 7.23 1.69
C PRO A 80 10.91 7.88 2.31
N LYS A 81 11.00 9.16 2.69
CA LYS A 81 9.85 9.94 3.21
C LYS A 81 8.69 9.92 2.23
N ILE A 82 8.96 10.10 0.95
CA ILE A 82 7.94 10.19 -0.11
C ILE A 82 7.40 8.80 -0.46
N ARG A 83 8.28 7.78 -0.51
CA ARG A 83 7.87 6.39 -0.77
C ARG A 83 6.89 5.89 0.29
N ILE A 84 7.25 6.05 1.56
CA ILE A 84 6.42 5.62 2.70
C ILE A 84 5.14 6.48 2.77
N ALA A 85 5.20 7.78 2.48
CA ALA A 85 4.02 8.65 2.49
C ALA A 85 2.95 8.22 1.48
N LEU A 86 3.33 7.68 0.31
CA LEU A 86 2.38 7.15 -0.66
C LEU A 86 1.61 5.94 -0.11
N GLU A 87 2.31 5.02 0.56
CA GLU A 87 1.70 3.87 1.25
C GLU A 87 0.78 4.31 2.39
N VAL A 88 1.29 5.18 3.25
CA VAL A 88 0.56 5.68 4.41
C VAL A 88 -0.71 6.46 4.01
N VAL A 89 -0.68 7.24 2.92
CA VAL A 89 -1.90 7.91 2.43
C VAL A 89 -2.90 6.94 1.85
N TYR A 90 -2.45 5.95 1.08
CA TYR A 90 -3.32 4.89 0.59
C TYR A 90 -4.05 4.18 1.75
N GLU A 91 -3.30 3.82 2.78
CA GLU A 91 -3.82 3.17 3.98
C GLU A 91 -4.77 4.06 4.77
N ALA A 92 -4.48 5.36 4.91
CA ALA A 92 -5.37 6.29 5.61
C ALA A 92 -6.71 6.46 4.87
N ILE A 93 -6.72 6.44 3.54
CA ILE A 93 -7.96 6.47 2.74
C ILE A 93 -8.71 5.14 2.88
N ALA A 94 -8.01 4.01 2.85
CA ALA A 94 -8.61 2.70 3.07
C ALA A 94 -9.20 2.57 4.49
N ASP A 95 -8.51 3.07 5.52
CA ASP A 95 -9.00 3.12 6.91
C ASP A 95 -10.27 3.97 7.06
N ALA A 96 -10.40 5.03 6.25
CA ALA A 96 -11.64 5.81 6.13
C ALA A 96 -12.80 5.02 5.47
N GLY A 97 -12.58 3.77 5.07
CA GLY A 97 -13.56 2.94 4.35
C GLY A 97 -13.77 3.40 2.91
N LEU A 98 -12.80 4.09 2.32
CA LEU A 98 -12.89 4.62 0.97
C LEU A 98 -11.92 3.88 0.04
N ASN A 99 -12.35 3.72 -1.20
CA ASN A 99 -11.47 3.28 -2.27
C ASN A 99 -10.84 4.52 -2.91
N PRO A 100 -9.50 4.64 -3.00
CA PRO A 100 -8.86 5.82 -3.59
C PRO A 100 -9.33 6.15 -5.02
N LYS A 101 -9.75 5.14 -5.80
CA LYS A 101 -10.32 5.35 -7.14
C LYS A 101 -11.63 6.14 -7.12
N THR A 102 -12.38 6.09 -6.02
CA THR A 102 -13.60 6.90 -5.86
C THR A 102 -13.30 8.38 -5.63
N LEU A 103 -12.05 8.73 -5.33
CA LEU A 103 -11.56 10.10 -5.16
C LEU A 103 -10.75 10.58 -6.39
N ASP A 104 -10.70 9.78 -7.46
CA ASP A 104 -9.94 10.10 -8.68
C ASP A 104 -10.51 11.36 -9.35
N GLY A 105 -9.73 12.43 -9.39
CA GLY A 105 -10.14 13.73 -9.93
C GLY A 105 -10.91 14.61 -8.95
N ASP A 106 -11.14 14.14 -7.71
CA ASP A 106 -11.82 14.94 -6.69
C ASP A 106 -10.94 16.08 -6.18
N ARG A 107 -11.61 17.09 -5.60
CA ARG A 107 -10.94 18.22 -4.94
C ARG A 107 -10.47 17.83 -3.54
N VAL A 108 -9.61 16.81 -3.45
CA VAL A 108 -8.90 16.45 -2.22
C VAL A 108 -7.70 17.38 -2.08
N GLY A 109 -7.59 18.11 -0.97
CA GLY A 109 -6.39 18.88 -0.66
C GLY A 109 -5.32 17.99 -0.01
N VAL A 110 -4.04 18.29 -0.21
CA VAL A 110 -2.90 17.55 0.35
C VAL A 110 -1.98 18.54 1.06
N PHE A 111 -1.87 18.41 2.38
CA PHE A 111 -1.08 19.30 3.23
C PHE A 111 -0.09 18.47 4.03
N MET A 112 1.18 18.48 3.59
CA MET A 112 2.23 17.63 4.14
C MET A 112 3.33 18.46 4.81
N ALA A 113 3.71 18.05 6.01
CA ALA A 113 4.82 18.64 6.74
C ALA A 113 6.07 17.75 6.67
N THR A 114 7.22 18.35 6.43
CA THR A 114 8.53 17.73 6.68
C THR A 114 9.49 18.85 7.02
N SER A 115 10.56 18.52 7.73
CA SER A 115 11.75 19.37 7.74
C SER A 115 12.76 18.81 6.73
N TYR A 116 13.90 19.48 6.53
CA TYR A 116 15.06 19.11 5.70
C TYR A 116 14.97 17.81 4.85
N SER A 117 15.25 17.91 3.54
CA SER A 117 15.49 16.71 2.72
C SER A 117 16.97 16.34 2.72
N GLU A 118 17.35 15.40 3.60
CA GLU A 118 18.70 14.83 3.61
C GLU A 118 18.97 13.98 2.39
N ALA A 119 17.97 13.31 1.82
CA ALA A 119 18.14 12.58 0.56
C ALA A 119 18.58 13.52 -0.57
N SER A 120 17.99 14.73 -0.64
CA SER A 120 18.42 15.75 -1.61
C SER A 120 19.89 16.16 -1.39
N ASP A 121 20.31 16.35 -0.13
CA ASP A 121 21.69 16.71 0.21
C ASP A 121 22.68 15.58 -0.14
N ILE A 122 22.32 14.32 0.11
CA ILE A 122 23.10 13.14 -0.31
C ILE A 122 23.31 13.14 -1.83
N TRP A 123 22.25 13.39 -2.61
CA TRP A 123 22.35 13.45 -4.07
C TRP A 123 23.22 14.61 -4.56
N LEU A 124 23.12 15.77 -3.92
CA LEU A 124 23.92 16.96 -4.24
C LEU A 124 25.41 16.78 -3.94
N ARG A 125 25.75 15.97 -2.93
CA ARG A 125 27.12 15.68 -2.52
C ARG A 125 27.74 14.46 -3.20
N SER A 126 26.93 13.65 -3.89
CA SER A 126 27.42 12.47 -4.58
C SER A 126 28.41 12.85 -5.70
N SER A 127 29.48 12.07 -5.83
CA SER A 127 30.41 12.17 -6.97
C SER A 127 29.86 11.50 -8.23
N GLU A 128 28.78 10.72 -8.10
CA GLU A 128 28.08 10.11 -9.22
C GLU A 128 27.19 11.13 -9.92
N LYS A 129 26.97 10.92 -11.23
CA LYS A 129 26.06 11.77 -12.00
C LYS A 129 24.64 11.64 -11.43
N PRO A 130 24.00 12.74 -10.96
CA PRO A 130 22.67 12.66 -10.36
C PRO A 130 21.64 12.17 -11.38
N SER A 131 20.71 11.33 -10.91
CA SER A 131 19.56 10.89 -11.68
C SER A 131 18.67 12.08 -12.05
N ALA A 132 18.10 12.09 -13.26
CA ALA A 132 17.11 13.08 -13.66
C ALA A 132 15.87 13.07 -12.74
N HIS A 133 15.66 11.99 -11.98
CA HIS A 133 14.55 11.84 -11.07
C HIS A 133 14.78 12.44 -9.68
N CYS A 134 16.01 12.81 -9.30
CA CYS A 134 16.32 13.32 -7.96
C CYS A 134 15.43 14.52 -7.56
N ILE A 135 15.27 15.52 -8.43
CA ILE A 135 14.40 16.69 -8.13
C ILE A 135 12.96 16.23 -7.83
N THR A 136 12.39 15.42 -8.73
CA THR A 136 11.03 14.90 -8.56
C THR A 136 10.92 13.84 -7.47
N GLY A 137 12.05 13.35 -6.96
CA GLY A 137 12.13 12.21 -6.05
C GLY A 137 12.47 12.60 -4.62
N SER A 138 13.11 13.75 -4.40
CA SER A 138 13.60 14.13 -3.07
C SER A 138 13.30 15.57 -2.66
N HIS A 139 12.90 16.47 -3.57
CA HIS A 139 12.59 17.85 -3.18
C HIS A 139 11.41 17.88 -2.16
N PRO A 140 11.46 18.67 -1.07
CA PRO A 140 10.42 18.66 -0.03
C PRO A 140 8.98 18.87 -0.55
N THR A 141 8.79 19.73 -1.55
CA THR A 141 7.49 19.92 -2.23
C THR A 141 6.90 18.62 -2.78
N MET A 142 7.74 17.68 -3.22
CA MET A 142 7.31 16.40 -3.78
C MET A 142 6.63 15.50 -2.75
N LEU A 143 6.79 15.76 -1.45
CA LEU A 143 6.04 15.05 -0.42
C LEU A 143 4.53 15.24 -0.58
N ALA A 144 4.06 16.44 -0.93
CA ALA A 144 2.66 16.69 -1.23
C ALA A 144 2.32 16.39 -2.70
N ASP A 145 3.13 16.90 -3.63
CA ASP A 145 2.79 16.85 -5.05
C ASP A 145 2.79 15.45 -5.63
N ARG A 146 3.65 14.53 -5.15
CA ARG A 146 3.56 13.14 -5.60
C ARG A 146 2.30 12.44 -5.12
N ILE A 147 1.80 12.76 -3.94
CA ILE A 147 0.51 12.21 -3.46
C ILE A 147 -0.60 12.72 -4.39
N SER A 148 -0.66 14.03 -4.61
CA SER A 148 -1.65 14.65 -5.49
C SER A 148 -1.60 14.07 -6.90
N TYR A 149 -0.39 13.91 -7.46
CA TYR A 149 -0.18 13.30 -8.77
C TYR A 149 -0.63 11.84 -8.81
N THR A 150 -0.25 11.04 -7.82
CA THR A 150 -0.46 9.58 -7.82
C THR A 150 -1.94 9.22 -7.70
N PHE A 151 -2.70 9.96 -6.90
CA PHE A 151 -4.12 9.73 -6.69
C PHE A 151 -5.03 10.66 -7.52
N ASN A 152 -4.43 11.50 -8.39
CA ASN A 152 -5.12 12.52 -9.20
C ASN A 152 -6.01 13.45 -8.36
N PHE A 153 -5.51 13.90 -7.21
CA PHE A 153 -6.19 14.88 -6.37
C PHE A 153 -6.04 16.29 -6.95
N ARG A 154 -7.16 17.01 -7.04
CA ARG A 154 -7.25 18.33 -7.70
C ARG A 154 -7.50 19.49 -6.73
N GLY A 155 -7.39 19.25 -5.42
CA GLY A 155 -7.39 20.31 -4.41
C GLY A 155 -6.00 20.97 -4.26
N PRO A 156 -5.84 21.88 -3.28
CA PRO A 156 -4.54 22.46 -2.97
C PRO A 156 -3.51 21.39 -2.59
N SER A 157 -2.30 21.47 -3.13
CA SER A 157 -1.18 20.57 -2.80
C SER A 157 -0.05 21.42 -2.22
N CYS A 158 0.27 21.22 -0.94
CA CYS A 158 1.14 22.12 -0.19
C CYS A 158 2.11 21.36 0.71
N PHE A 159 3.38 21.77 0.61
CA PHE A 159 4.40 21.48 1.59
C PHE A 159 4.50 22.64 2.60
N LEU A 160 4.60 22.32 3.89
CA LEU A 160 4.72 23.30 4.97
C LEU A 160 5.83 22.91 5.95
N ASP A 161 6.58 23.92 6.43
CA ASP A 161 7.58 23.75 7.48
C ASP A 161 7.45 24.86 8.52
N SER A 162 7.21 24.45 9.76
CA SER A 162 7.28 25.33 10.94
C SER A 162 8.03 24.64 12.08
N GLY A 163 9.00 23.80 11.74
CA GLY A 163 9.69 22.91 12.69
C GLY A 163 8.71 21.93 13.31
N CYS A 164 8.84 21.70 14.63
CA CYS A 164 8.09 20.66 15.35
C CYS A 164 6.55 20.79 15.28
N SER A 165 6.03 21.98 15.00
CA SER A 165 4.59 22.22 14.82
C SER A 165 4.08 22.07 13.37
N GLY A 166 4.95 21.67 12.44
CA GLY A 166 4.68 21.65 10.99
C GLY A 166 3.38 20.93 10.63
N SER A 167 3.14 19.75 11.18
CA SER A 167 1.92 18.97 10.93
C SER A 167 0.62 19.66 11.40
N PHE A 168 0.66 20.46 12.46
CA PHE A 168 -0.49 21.26 12.88
C PHE A 168 -0.64 22.54 12.06
N ASN A 169 0.46 23.10 11.58
CA ASN A 169 0.43 24.18 10.60
C ASN A 169 -0.25 23.69 9.31
N ALA A 170 0.15 22.51 8.80
CA ALA A 170 -0.50 21.84 7.69
C ALA A 170 -2.01 21.59 7.95
N MET A 171 -2.35 21.12 9.15
CA MET A 171 -3.75 20.94 9.56
C MET A 171 -4.54 22.26 9.56
N GLN A 172 -3.96 23.36 10.05
CA GLN A 172 -4.62 24.67 10.03
C GLN A 172 -4.96 25.10 8.60
N TYR A 173 -4.01 24.99 7.67
CA TYR A 173 -4.25 25.34 6.27
C TYR A 173 -5.26 24.41 5.59
N ALA A 174 -5.24 23.12 5.92
CA ALA A 174 -6.26 22.19 5.47
C ALA A 174 -7.66 22.59 5.96
N MET A 175 -7.80 22.91 7.24
CA MET A 175 -9.07 23.35 7.83
C MET A 175 -9.55 24.67 7.21
N LEU A 176 -8.66 25.61 6.90
CA LEU A 176 -9.00 26.83 6.17
C LEU A 176 -9.47 26.53 4.75
N ALA A 177 -8.77 25.65 4.02
CA ALA A 177 -9.15 25.27 2.66
C ALA A 177 -10.53 24.57 2.62
N LEU A 178 -10.77 23.65 3.55
CA LEU A 178 -12.03 22.92 3.70
C LEU A 178 -13.19 23.89 4.03
N LYS A 179 -13.00 24.77 5.03
CA LYS A 179 -14.03 25.76 5.43
C LYS A 179 -14.38 26.76 4.33
N ASN A 180 -13.42 27.09 3.46
CA ASN A 180 -13.62 28.02 2.34
C ASN A 180 -14.03 27.31 1.03
N GLY A 181 -14.23 25.98 1.05
CA GLY A 181 -14.67 25.22 -0.13
C GLY A 181 -13.63 25.11 -1.24
N LEU A 182 -12.33 25.29 -0.93
CA LEU A 182 -11.22 25.05 -1.86
C LEU A 182 -11.00 23.55 -2.10
N CYS A 183 -11.40 22.71 -1.14
CA CYS A 183 -11.41 21.26 -1.23
C CYS A 183 -12.62 20.69 -0.48
N ASP A 184 -13.01 19.46 -0.84
CA ASP A 184 -14.14 18.73 -0.24
C ASP A 184 -13.71 17.75 0.86
N SER A 185 -12.45 17.35 0.83
CA SER A 185 -11.74 16.53 1.81
C SER A 185 -10.26 16.87 1.78
N ALA A 186 -9.49 16.44 2.79
CA ALA A 186 -8.07 16.72 2.86
C ALA A 186 -7.26 15.54 3.39
N ILE A 187 -6.08 15.36 2.83
CA ILE A 187 -4.97 14.62 3.44
C ILE A 187 -4.14 15.62 4.25
N VAL A 188 -3.92 15.31 5.52
CA VAL A 188 -3.05 16.07 6.41
C VAL A 188 -2.05 15.12 7.03
N GLY A 189 -0.76 15.39 6.88
CA GLY A 189 0.26 14.44 7.27
C GLY A 189 1.67 15.01 7.23
N GLY A 190 2.64 14.11 7.14
CA GLY A 190 4.02 14.49 6.97
C GLY A 190 5.00 13.34 7.13
N ALA A 191 6.28 13.66 7.09
CA ALA A 191 7.36 12.72 7.29
C ALA A 191 8.56 13.36 8.03
N THR A 192 9.15 12.61 8.94
CA THR A 192 10.47 12.87 9.55
C THR A 192 11.25 11.57 9.49
N ILE A 193 12.41 11.59 8.82
CA ILE A 193 13.35 10.46 8.68
C ILE A 193 14.75 11.08 8.72
N ASP A 194 15.63 10.44 9.48
CA ASP A 194 17.01 10.83 9.77
C ASP A 194 17.99 9.88 9.03
N LEU A 195 18.52 10.34 7.92
CA LEU A 195 19.47 9.64 7.07
C LEU A 195 20.93 9.95 7.43
N LEU A 196 21.21 11.15 7.96
CA LEU A 196 22.57 11.62 8.21
C LEU A 196 22.80 12.00 9.69
N PRO A 197 23.99 11.73 10.26
CA PRO A 197 24.32 12.10 11.64
C PRO A 197 24.51 13.61 11.83
N LEU A 198 24.72 14.37 10.74
CA LEU A 198 25.06 15.79 10.80
C LEU A 198 23.98 16.65 11.47
N LEU A 199 22.71 16.40 11.17
CA LEU A 199 21.62 17.15 11.80
C LEU A 199 21.53 16.86 13.30
N ALA A 200 21.75 15.60 13.70
CA ALA A 200 21.82 15.23 15.12
C ALA A 200 22.95 16.00 15.85
N GLN A 201 24.12 16.17 15.21
CA GLN A 201 25.22 16.97 15.77
C GLN A 201 24.83 18.44 15.94
N VAL A 202 24.13 19.02 14.96
CA VAL A 202 23.67 20.42 15.06
C VAL A 202 22.71 20.57 16.23
N TYR A 203 21.71 19.69 16.35
CA TYR A 203 20.75 19.73 17.46
C TYR A 203 21.43 19.46 18.82
N TYR A 204 22.41 18.57 18.87
CA TYR A 204 23.20 18.34 20.08
C TYR A 204 23.97 19.59 20.50
N SER A 205 24.58 20.30 19.53
CA SER A 205 25.38 21.51 19.81
C SER A 205 24.57 22.69 20.38
N VAL A 206 23.25 22.71 20.17
CA VAL A 206 22.34 23.72 20.74
C VAL A 206 21.64 23.26 22.03
N ASN A 207 22.10 22.15 22.63
CA ASN A 207 21.63 21.61 23.91
C ASN A 207 20.12 21.32 23.98
N VAL A 208 19.53 20.84 22.88
CA VAL A 208 18.11 20.41 22.85
C VAL A 208 17.92 18.90 22.89
N LEU A 209 18.99 18.14 22.65
CA LEU A 209 18.95 16.67 22.71
C LEU A 209 19.36 16.14 24.08
N SER A 210 18.64 15.13 24.56
CA SER A 210 18.98 14.39 25.77
C SER A 210 20.19 13.50 25.54
N ALA A 211 21.16 13.46 26.47
CA ALA A 211 22.35 12.64 26.33
C ALA A 211 22.04 11.13 26.37
N ASP A 212 21.02 10.71 27.13
CA ASP A 212 20.55 9.32 27.23
C ASP A 212 19.54 8.92 26.15
N GLY A 213 19.23 9.84 25.22
CA GLY A 213 18.25 9.63 24.15
C GLY A 213 16.86 9.29 24.66
N LYS A 214 16.35 10.03 25.66
CA LYS A 214 14.99 9.88 26.19
C LYS A 214 14.29 11.22 26.31
N CYS A 215 13.02 11.26 25.92
CA CYS A 215 12.15 12.39 26.25
C CYS A 215 11.61 12.18 27.67
N LYS A 216 12.25 12.79 28.67
CA LYS A 216 11.84 12.73 30.09
C LYS A 216 10.78 13.79 30.41
N ALA A 217 9.64 13.73 29.71
CA ALA A 217 8.62 14.77 29.78
C ALA A 217 8.12 14.99 31.22
N PHE A 218 8.26 16.24 31.68
CA PHE A 218 7.83 16.77 32.97
C PHE A 218 8.60 16.27 34.19
N ASP A 219 9.63 15.44 33.98
CA ASP A 219 10.44 14.88 35.05
C ASP A 219 11.52 15.85 35.54
N ALA A 220 11.94 15.71 36.80
CA ALA A 220 13.03 16.48 37.37
C ALA A 220 14.36 16.29 36.63
N ASP A 221 14.59 15.11 36.04
CA ASP A 221 15.80 14.77 35.28
C ASP A 221 15.69 15.11 33.78
N CYS A 222 14.72 15.94 33.39
CA CYS A 222 14.56 16.40 32.01
C CYS A 222 15.78 17.22 31.54
N ASP A 223 16.33 16.89 30.37
CA ASP A 223 17.58 17.43 29.84
C ASP A 223 17.59 17.62 28.32
N GLY A 224 16.49 17.36 27.64
CA GLY A 224 16.39 17.38 26.18
C GLY A 224 15.43 16.32 25.66
N TYR A 225 15.38 16.18 24.34
CA TYR A 225 14.59 15.15 23.66
C TYR A 225 15.45 14.15 22.90
N ALA A 226 14.89 12.96 22.66
CA ALA A 226 15.46 11.98 21.72
C ALA A 226 14.94 12.26 20.31
N ARG A 227 15.79 12.29 19.28
CA ARG A 227 15.31 12.39 17.89
C ARG A 227 14.59 11.12 17.48
N SER A 228 13.63 11.27 16.58
CA SER A 228 12.78 10.16 16.16
C SER A 228 12.16 10.38 14.79
N GLU A 229 11.79 9.27 14.17
CA GLU A 229 11.20 9.21 12.85
C GLU A 229 9.74 8.84 12.89
N ALA A 230 8.94 9.42 11.99
CA ALA A 230 7.61 8.95 11.69
C ALA A 230 7.15 9.43 10.31
N VAL A 231 6.26 8.66 9.69
CA VAL A 231 5.53 9.07 8.49
C VAL A 231 4.05 8.83 8.78
N VAL A 232 3.23 9.87 8.68
CA VAL A 232 1.84 9.84 9.16
C VAL A 232 0.91 10.57 8.21
N ALA A 233 -0.33 10.09 8.10
CA ALA A 233 -1.40 10.77 7.37
C ALA A 233 -2.77 10.58 8.04
N LEU A 234 -3.58 11.63 7.93
CA LEU A 234 -4.99 11.68 8.30
C LEU A 234 -5.81 12.01 7.06
N TYR A 235 -6.92 11.30 6.87
CA TYR A 235 -7.96 11.67 5.91
C TYR A 235 -9.09 12.39 6.64
N ILE A 236 -9.35 13.64 6.25
CA ILE A 236 -10.35 14.53 6.84
C ILE A 236 -11.46 14.78 5.82
N CYS A 237 -12.71 14.61 6.24
CA CYS A 237 -13.88 14.93 5.42
C CYS A 237 -15.01 15.49 6.29
N ARG A 238 -16.11 15.90 5.64
CA ARG A 238 -17.31 16.33 6.37
C ARG A 238 -17.97 15.14 7.06
N LYS A 239 -18.52 15.35 8.26
CA LYS A 239 -19.17 14.31 9.07
C LYS A 239 -20.27 13.56 8.31
N ASP A 240 -21.04 14.25 7.47
CA ASP A 240 -22.11 13.66 6.64
C ASP A 240 -21.63 12.79 5.48
N ARG A 241 -20.34 12.87 5.13
CA ARG A 241 -19.70 12.04 4.08
C ARG A 241 -18.80 10.95 4.64
N ALA A 242 -18.50 10.99 5.94
CA ALA A 242 -17.63 10.05 6.60
C ALA A 242 -18.27 8.66 6.66
N ARG A 243 -17.51 7.61 6.31
CA ARG A 243 -17.92 6.20 6.54
C ARG A 243 -17.52 5.72 7.92
N ARG A 244 -16.45 6.32 8.45
CA ARG A 244 -15.93 6.16 9.81
C ARG A 244 -15.63 7.55 10.36
N SER A 245 -15.87 7.77 11.65
CA SER A 245 -15.51 9.02 12.34
C SER A 245 -14.73 8.68 13.60
N TYR A 246 -13.45 9.03 13.65
CA TYR A 246 -12.64 8.88 14.86
C TYR A 246 -12.88 10.02 15.84
N ALA A 247 -12.87 11.26 15.34
CA ALA A 247 -13.08 12.45 16.13
C ALA A 247 -13.48 13.63 15.23
N THR A 248 -14.26 14.55 15.80
CA THR A 248 -14.52 15.87 15.22
C THR A 248 -13.38 16.81 15.55
N ILE A 249 -12.87 17.53 14.54
CA ILE A 249 -11.89 18.60 14.72
C ILE A 249 -12.67 19.89 15.00
N VAL A 250 -12.80 20.25 16.27
CA VAL A 250 -13.56 21.44 16.67
C VAL A 250 -12.81 22.72 16.27
N GLY A 251 -11.50 22.71 16.46
CA GLY A 251 -10.66 23.87 16.20
C GLY A 251 -9.19 23.51 16.11
N VAL A 252 -8.48 24.28 15.28
CA VAL A 252 -7.02 24.27 15.15
C VAL A 252 -6.59 25.72 15.14
N LYS A 253 -5.58 26.05 15.95
CA LYS A 253 -4.99 27.39 15.95
C LYS A 253 -3.48 27.30 16.01
N CYS A 254 -2.82 28.06 15.14
CA CYS A 254 -1.37 28.22 15.08
C CYS A 254 -1.02 29.70 15.14
N VAL A 255 -0.11 30.07 16.03
CA VAL A 255 0.41 31.44 16.21
C VAL A 255 1.93 31.41 16.33
N ASN A 256 2.58 32.55 16.13
CA ASN A 256 4.01 32.70 16.46
C ASN A 256 4.16 33.44 17.79
N ASP A 257 5.06 32.96 18.63
CA ASP A 257 5.38 33.54 19.94
C ASP A 257 5.92 34.98 19.82
N GLY A 258 6.46 35.35 18.65
CA GLY A 258 7.02 36.68 18.38
C GLY A 258 8.38 36.87 19.05
N TYR A 259 8.69 38.14 19.34
CA TYR A 259 9.95 38.51 19.98
C TYR A 259 10.00 38.04 21.44
N LYS A 260 11.12 37.42 21.81
CA LYS A 260 11.43 36.97 23.17
C LYS A 260 12.87 37.40 23.50
N PRO A 261 13.13 38.02 24.67
CA PRO A 261 14.44 38.55 25.00
C PRO A 261 15.51 37.47 25.20
N GLU A 262 15.12 36.23 25.55
CA GLU A 262 16.05 35.14 25.87
C GLU A 262 16.70 34.55 24.61
N SER A 263 15.87 34.15 23.63
CA SER A 263 16.31 33.67 22.32
C SER A 263 15.11 33.43 21.38
N ILE A 264 15.39 33.20 20.09
CA ILE A 264 14.38 32.72 19.14
C ILE A 264 13.78 31.37 19.54
N SER A 265 14.60 30.50 20.17
CA SER A 265 14.27 29.13 20.56
C SER A 265 13.62 28.99 21.93
N ALA A 266 13.61 30.03 22.75
CA ALA A 266 12.92 30.02 24.03
C ALA A 266 11.40 29.95 23.82
N PRO A 267 10.64 29.13 24.54
CA PRO A 267 9.18 29.10 24.45
C PRO A 267 8.52 30.20 25.29
N SER A 268 7.33 30.66 24.88
CA SER A 268 6.54 31.64 25.64
C SER A 268 5.27 31.04 26.24
N ALA A 269 5.23 30.87 27.57
CA ALA A 269 4.06 30.39 28.29
C ALA A 269 2.84 31.31 28.10
N GLU A 270 3.05 32.64 28.07
CA GLU A 270 1.98 33.63 27.86
C GLU A 270 1.33 33.46 26.49
N LYS A 271 2.13 33.23 25.43
CA LYS A 271 1.62 33.05 24.07
C LYS A 271 0.93 31.71 23.89
N GLN A 272 1.43 30.65 24.52
CA GLN A 272 0.75 29.35 24.56
C GLN A 272 -0.59 29.44 25.30
N GLU A 273 -0.64 30.15 26.43
CA GLU A 273 -1.89 30.41 27.17
C GLU A 273 -2.89 31.21 26.33
N GLN A 274 -2.45 32.32 25.71
CA GLN A 274 -3.27 33.16 24.86
C GLN A 274 -3.85 32.36 23.68
N LEU A 275 -3.00 31.60 22.99
CA LEU A 275 -3.38 30.72 21.89
C LEU A 275 -4.54 29.80 22.29
N MET A 276 -4.39 29.09 23.40
CA MET A 276 -5.40 28.15 23.88
C MET A 276 -6.67 28.89 24.29
N LYS A 277 -6.59 29.96 25.10
CA LYS A 277 -7.78 30.73 25.52
C LYS A 277 -8.60 31.23 24.34
N GLU A 278 -7.94 31.78 23.34
CA GLU A 278 -8.63 32.26 22.14
C GLU A 278 -9.30 31.11 21.37
N LEU A 279 -8.61 29.98 21.19
CA LEU A 279 -9.19 28.84 20.48
C LEU A 279 -10.39 28.24 21.21
N TYR A 280 -10.33 28.08 22.54
CA TYR A 280 -11.48 27.58 23.33
C TYR A 280 -12.65 28.57 23.30
N ALA A 281 -12.38 29.88 23.31
CA ALA A 281 -13.41 30.90 23.17
C ALA A 281 -14.07 30.87 21.77
N GLU A 282 -13.28 30.75 20.69
CA GLU A 282 -13.77 30.60 19.31
C GLU A 282 -14.59 29.32 19.13
N ALA A 283 -14.14 28.22 19.72
CA ALA A 283 -14.81 26.91 19.72
C ALA A 283 -16.06 26.88 20.61
N LYS A 284 -16.22 27.86 21.52
CA LYS A 284 -17.28 27.90 22.54
C LYS A 284 -17.28 26.65 23.44
N ILE A 285 -16.09 26.15 23.76
CA ILE A 285 -15.90 25.03 24.69
C ILE A 285 -15.38 25.57 26.01
N ASN A 286 -15.96 25.13 27.12
CA ASN A 286 -15.43 25.44 28.44
C ASN A 286 -14.14 24.62 28.68
N PRO A 287 -12.99 25.26 29.01
CA PRO A 287 -11.75 24.54 29.35
C PRO A 287 -11.90 23.49 30.48
N LEU A 288 -12.92 23.62 31.34
CA LEU A 288 -13.22 22.64 32.38
C LEU A 288 -13.75 21.30 31.83
N GLU A 289 -14.25 21.27 30.60
CA GLU A 289 -14.75 20.05 29.94
C GLU A 289 -13.63 19.20 29.32
N VAL A 290 -12.41 19.75 29.21
CA VAL A 290 -11.26 19.05 28.65
C VAL A 290 -10.84 17.93 29.60
N ALA A 291 -10.85 16.70 29.12
CA ALA A 291 -10.52 15.54 29.94
C ALA A 291 -9.02 15.28 30.03
N TYR A 292 -8.31 15.52 28.92
CA TYR A 292 -6.90 15.22 28.76
C TYR A 292 -6.26 16.22 27.82
N VAL A 293 -5.00 16.56 28.08
CA VAL A 293 -4.15 17.25 27.12
C VAL A 293 -2.96 16.37 26.75
N GLU A 294 -2.87 16.03 25.46
CA GLU A 294 -1.66 15.49 24.87
C GLU A 294 -0.70 16.66 24.64
N ALA A 295 0.25 16.81 25.55
CA ALA A 295 1.17 17.93 25.56
C ALA A 295 2.27 17.78 24.50
N HIS A 296 2.96 18.87 24.20
CA HIS A 296 4.17 18.83 23.39
C HIS A 296 5.27 18.09 24.15
N GLY A 297 5.52 18.39 25.43
CA GLY A 297 6.25 17.57 26.40
C GLY A 297 7.52 16.93 25.84
N THR A 298 8.52 17.76 25.53
CA THR A 298 9.79 17.30 24.95
C THR A 298 10.78 16.81 26.00
N GLY A 299 10.57 17.11 27.28
CA GLY A 299 11.55 16.78 28.32
C GLY A 299 12.68 17.80 28.38
N THR A 300 12.41 19.06 28.04
CA THR A 300 13.42 20.14 28.10
C THR A 300 13.26 20.95 29.38
N LYS A 301 14.39 21.35 29.99
CA LYS A 301 14.42 22.15 31.23
C LYS A 301 13.63 23.45 31.12
N VAL A 302 13.61 24.07 29.94
CA VAL A 302 12.92 25.35 29.71
C VAL A 302 11.51 25.15 29.18
N GLY A 303 11.29 24.18 28.28
CA GLY A 303 10.00 24.01 27.61
C GLY A 303 8.91 23.45 28.51
N ASP A 304 9.21 22.40 29.25
CA ASP A 304 8.21 21.70 30.07
C ASP A 304 7.60 22.61 31.16
N PRO A 305 8.38 23.42 31.91
CA PRO A 305 7.80 24.37 32.87
C PRO A 305 6.89 25.42 32.23
N LYS A 306 7.26 25.94 31.04
CA LYS A 306 6.45 26.93 30.32
C LYS A 306 5.13 26.33 29.83
N GLU A 307 5.18 25.13 29.28
CA GLU A 307 3.99 24.42 28.83
C GLU A 307 3.05 24.11 30.00
N ILE A 308 3.55 23.49 31.08
CA ILE A 308 2.72 23.18 32.26
C ILE A 308 2.11 24.44 32.88
N ALA A 309 2.86 25.55 32.95
CA ALA A 309 2.33 26.82 33.42
C ALA A 309 1.16 27.31 32.56
N SER A 310 1.28 27.24 31.22
CA SER A 310 0.21 27.63 30.30
C SER A 310 -1.02 26.72 30.45
N LEU A 311 -0.84 25.40 30.58
CA LEU A 311 -1.94 24.46 30.80
C LEU A 311 -2.68 24.75 32.11
N ALA A 312 -1.93 25.01 33.19
CA ALA A 312 -2.51 25.34 34.48
C ALA A 312 -3.33 26.64 34.45
N ALA A 313 -2.86 27.65 33.70
CA ALA A 313 -3.54 28.92 33.56
C ALA A 313 -4.86 28.81 32.76
N VAL A 314 -4.94 27.89 31.80
CA VAL A 314 -6.12 27.69 30.96
C VAL A 314 -7.13 26.72 31.57
N PHE A 315 -6.68 25.59 32.10
CA PHE A 315 -7.56 24.45 32.38
C PHE A 315 -7.80 24.16 33.87
N CYS A 316 -6.97 24.70 34.78
CA CYS A 316 -7.04 24.31 36.20
C CYS A 316 -7.87 25.26 37.07
N ASN A 317 -8.18 26.49 36.61
CA ASN A 317 -8.98 27.42 37.42
C ASN A 317 -10.43 26.94 37.56
N GLY A 318 -10.88 26.66 38.78
CA GLY A 318 -12.23 26.12 39.05
C GLY A 318 -12.40 24.63 38.76
N ARG A 319 -11.32 23.93 38.39
CA ARG A 319 -11.32 22.49 38.12
C ARG A 319 -11.25 21.71 39.44
N LYS A 320 -12.11 20.69 39.58
CA LYS A 320 -12.19 19.84 40.79
C LYS A 320 -11.21 18.67 40.77
N GLU A 321 -11.09 18.01 39.63
CA GLU A 321 -10.19 16.88 39.41
C GLU A 321 -8.97 17.33 38.61
N PRO A 322 -7.74 16.86 38.91
CA PRO A 322 -6.54 17.29 38.18
C PRO A 322 -6.68 17.17 36.67
N LEU A 323 -6.14 18.13 35.92
CA LEU A 323 -6.01 17.99 34.47
C LEU A 323 -5.05 16.83 34.19
N LEU A 324 -5.49 15.84 33.40
CA LEU A 324 -4.62 14.76 32.97
C LEU A 324 -3.75 15.20 31.79
N VAL A 325 -2.47 14.86 31.84
CA VAL A 325 -1.49 15.20 30.80
C VAL A 325 -0.57 14.02 30.49
N GLY A 326 0.01 14.01 29.30
CA GLY A 326 1.13 13.15 28.93
C GLY A 326 1.67 13.54 27.55
N SER A 327 2.66 12.79 27.08
CA SER A 327 3.31 13.01 25.79
C SER A 327 3.74 11.68 25.18
N VAL A 328 3.31 11.42 23.95
CA VAL A 328 3.70 10.26 23.13
C VAL A 328 5.22 10.21 22.91
N LYS A 329 5.91 11.35 23.03
CA LYS A 329 7.37 11.43 22.85
C LYS A 329 8.12 10.62 23.90
N THR A 330 7.52 10.36 25.05
CA THR A 330 8.11 9.49 26.07
C THR A 330 8.20 8.03 25.61
N ASN A 331 7.33 7.60 24.71
CA ASN A 331 7.34 6.26 24.12
C ASN A 331 8.22 6.20 22.87
N ILE A 332 8.05 7.15 21.96
CA ILE A 332 8.64 7.07 20.62
C ILE A 332 9.76 8.05 20.33
N GLY A 333 10.12 8.93 21.26
CA GLY A 333 10.99 10.07 20.97
C GLY A 333 10.26 11.20 20.22
N HIS A 334 10.98 12.25 19.86
CA HIS A 334 10.42 13.41 19.20
C HIS A 334 10.48 13.30 17.69
N THR A 335 9.34 13.08 17.05
CA THR A 335 9.18 12.95 15.58
C THR A 335 9.13 14.29 14.83
N GLU A 336 9.67 15.35 15.45
CA GLU A 336 9.85 16.69 14.88
C GLU A 336 8.61 17.21 14.15
N ALA A 337 8.68 17.41 12.82
CA ALA A 337 7.64 18.03 12.00
C ALA A 337 6.26 17.36 12.14
N VAL A 338 6.22 16.06 12.41
CA VAL A 338 4.99 15.27 12.50
C VAL A 338 4.52 14.97 13.92
N SER A 339 5.20 15.53 14.93
CA SER A 339 4.95 15.20 16.34
C SER A 339 3.52 15.47 16.81
N GLY A 340 2.85 16.49 16.27
CA GLY A 340 1.46 16.79 16.59
C GLY A 340 0.50 15.68 16.15
N ILE A 341 0.65 15.17 14.92
CA ILE A 341 -0.22 14.11 14.41
C ILE A 341 0.04 12.78 15.12
N CYS A 342 1.28 12.47 15.52
CA CYS A 342 1.56 11.31 16.37
C CYS A 342 0.76 11.39 17.70
N GLY A 343 0.69 12.57 18.31
CA GLY A 343 -0.12 12.82 19.51
C GLY A 343 -1.63 12.67 19.27
N ILE A 344 -2.13 13.16 18.12
CA ILE A 344 -3.51 12.93 17.70
C ILE A 344 -3.78 11.43 17.58
N MET A 345 -2.94 10.68 16.86
CA MET A 345 -3.13 9.25 16.64
C MET A 345 -3.15 8.45 17.95
N LYS A 346 -2.25 8.77 18.90
CA LYS A 346 -2.33 8.22 20.27
C LYS A 346 -3.72 8.45 20.86
N MET A 347 -4.26 9.66 20.78
CA MET A 347 -5.59 9.98 21.32
C MET A 347 -6.75 9.29 20.60
N LEU A 348 -6.70 9.17 19.27
CA LEU A 348 -7.73 8.44 18.52
C LEU A 348 -7.74 6.95 18.91
N MET A 349 -6.55 6.34 19.03
CA MET A 349 -6.40 4.94 19.44
C MET A 349 -6.81 4.74 20.92
N SER A 350 -6.43 5.68 21.80
CA SER A 350 -6.84 5.68 23.20
C SER A 350 -8.35 5.74 23.37
N ARG A 351 -9.04 6.58 22.59
CA ARG A 351 -10.50 6.63 22.61
C ARG A 351 -11.11 5.31 22.16
N ARG A 352 -10.62 4.73 21.06
CA ARG A 352 -11.09 3.45 20.52
C ARG A 352 -10.94 2.31 21.52
N ALA A 353 -9.84 2.29 22.28
CA ALA A 353 -9.59 1.30 23.31
C ALA A 353 -10.24 1.61 24.68
N GLY A 354 -10.76 2.83 24.86
CA GLY A 354 -11.28 3.29 26.16
C GLY A 354 -10.21 3.51 27.23
N THR A 355 -8.92 3.61 26.85
CA THR A 355 -7.78 3.68 27.75
C THR A 355 -6.69 4.63 27.24
N ILE A 356 -6.07 5.38 28.14
CA ILE A 356 -4.91 6.24 27.89
C ILE A 356 -3.65 5.46 28.29
N PRO A 357 -2.67 5.28 27.39
CA PRO A 357 -1.43 4.57 27.69
C PRO A 357 -0.52 5.38 28.62
N PRO A 358 0.39 4.71 29.36
CA PRO A 358 1.28 5.36 30.31
C PRO A 358 2.32 6.26 29.63
N ASN A 359 2.60 7.39 30.26
CA ASN A 359 3.72 8.28 29.96
C ASN A 359 4.99 7.73 30.62
N LEU A 360 6.03 7.50 29.82
CA LEU A 360 7.25 6.89 30.32
C LEU A 360 8.20 7.92 30.94
N HIS A 361 9.19 7.40 31.66
CA HIS A 361 10.33 8.13 32.21
C HIS A 361 9.99 9.22 33.25
N PHE A 362 8.75 9.30 33.70
CA PHE A 362 8.31 10.19 34.78
C PHE A 362 8.41 9.48 36.14
N LYS A 363 9.37 9.88 36.97
CA LYS A 363 9.64 9.41 38.33
C LYS A 363 9.38 10.48 39.36
N ASN A 364 9.89 11.70 39.14
CA ASN A 364 9.77 12.82 40.05
C ASN A 364 9.31 14.05 39.28
N PRO A 365 8.29 14.80 39.76
CA PRO A 365 7.86 16.01 39.08
C PRO A 365 8.99 17.05 39.03
N ASN A 366 9.18 17.69 37.88
CA ASN A 366 10.09 18.82 37.76
C ASN A 366 9.68 19.94 38.76
N PRO A 367 10.59 20.40 39.63
CA PRO A 367 10.28 21.40 40.66
C PRO A 367 9.83 22.75 40.10
N GLU A 368 10.19 23.08 38.85
CA GLU A 368 9.73 24.29 38.17
C GLU A 368 8.29 24.15 37.63
N CYS A 369 7.78 22.92 37.47
CA CYS A 369 6.41 22.63 37.07
C CYS A 369 5.46 22.69 38.28
N ARG A 370 5.22 23.89 38.83
CA ARG A 370 4.46 24.07 40.09
C ARG A 370 3.10 23.36 40.13
N ALA A 371 2.39 23.32 39.00
CA ALA A 371 1.07 22.69 38.91
C ALA A 371 1.09 21.15 39.03
N LEU A 372 2.26 20.51 38.83
CA LEU A 372 2.46 19.10 39.12
C LEU A 372 2.70 18.89 40.62
N ILE A 373 3.48 19.77 41.24
CA ILE A 373 3.81 19.72 42.67
C ILE A 373 2.57 19.93 43.54
N ASP A 374 1.69 20.87 43.16
CA ASP A 374 0.45 21.14 43.88
C ASP A 374 -0.75 20.27 43.45
N GLY A 375 -0.54 19.36 42.48
CA GLY A 375 -1.52 18.37 42.06
C GLY A 375 -2.65 18.88 41.15
N ARG A 376 -2.61 20.13 40.68
CA ARG A 376 -3.61 20.65 39.72
C ARG A 376 -3.52 20.02 38.33
N VAL A 377 -2.32 19.57 37.95
CA VAL A 377 -2.03 18.80 36.74
C VAL A 377 -1.44 17.45 37.16
N ARG A 378 -1.81 16.37 36.49
CA ARG A 378 -1.34 15.02 36.79
C ARG A 378 -0.90 14.28 35.53
N VAL A 379 0.35 13.84 35.52
CA VAL A 379 0.89 12.99 34.45
C VAL A 379 0.27 11.59 34.55
N VAL A 380 -0.15 11.02 33.42
CA VAL A 380 -0.67 9.65 33.35
C VAL A 380 0.50 8.67 33.33
N THR A 381 0.85 8.06 34.46
CA THR A 381 1.97 7.11 34.60
C THR A 381 1.58 5.65 34.41
N ASP A 382 0.29 5.35 34.53
CA ASP A 382 -0.29 4.01 34.43
C ASP A 382 -1.42 4.03 33.42
N THR A 383 -1.69 2.87 32.80
CA THR A 383 -2.83 2.70 31.90
C THR A 383 -4.12 3.13 32.60
N THR A 384 -4.73 4.20 32.08
CA THR A 384 -5.84 4.90 32.75
C THR A 384 -7.09 4.86 31.88
N SER A 385 -8.27 4.63 32.46
CA SER A 385 -9.52 4.70 31.69
C SER A 385 -9.72 6.08 31.06
N PHE A 386 -10.04 6.09 29.75
CA PHE A 386 -10.34 7.31 29.02
C PHE A 386 -11.74 7.80 29.42
N LYS A 387 -11.82 8.94 30.10
CA LYS A 387 -13.08 9.57 30.51
C LYS A 387 -13.28 10.89 29.78
N GLY A 388 -14.53 11.27 29.54
CA GLY A 388 -14.87 12.50 28.79
C GLY A 388 -14.64 12.36 27.28
N ASN A 389 -14.94 13.44 26.56
CA ASN A 389 -15.03 13.44 25.10
C ASN A 389 -14.21 14.55 24.43
N ILE A 390 -13.61 15.46 25.20
CA ILE A 390 -12.84 16.59 24.66
C ILE A 390 -11.39 16.46 25.08
N VAL A 391 -10.48 16.50 24.10
CA VAL A 391 -9.04 16.50 24.34
C VAL A 391 -8.37 17.66 23.61
N GLY A 392 -7.37 18.24 24.26
CA GLY A 392 -6.45 19.20 23.65
C GLY A 392 -5.18 18.48 23.19
N VAL A 393 -4.60 18.91 22.09
CA VAL A 393 -3.28 18.43 21.64
C VAL A 393 -2.39 19.63 21.33
N ASN A 394 -1.19 19.66 21.91
CA ASN A 394 -0.20 20.71 21.73
C ASN A 394 0.90 20.29 20.74
N SER A 395 1.35 21.22 19.91
CA SER A 395 2.60 21.08 19.18
C SER A 395 3.31 22.42 19.00
N PHE A 396 4.53 22.54 19.54
CA PHE A 396 5.26 23.81 19.63
C PHE A 396 6.59 23.70 18.88
N GLY A 397 6.78 24.55 17.87
CA GLY A 397 7.98 24.58 17.04
C GLY A 397 9.09 25.38 17.69
N ILE A 398 10.34 24.92 17.56
CA ILE A 398 11.53 25.59 18.08
C ILE A 398 11.68 27.04 17.56
N GLY A 399 11.15 27.38 16.39
CA GLY A 399 11.13 28.75 15.87
C GLY A 399 10.05 29.67 16.49
N GLY A 400 9.33 29.19 17.50
CA GLY A 400 8.25 29.92 18.17
C GLY A 400 6.86 29.74 17.55
N THR A 401 6.68 28.89 16.54
CA THR A 401 5.34 28.61 16.01
C THR A 401 4.63 27.62 16.92
N SER A 402 3.68 28.09 17.72
CA SER A 402 2.90 27.33 18.69
C SER A 402 1.53 26.96 18.11
N ALA A 403 1.11 25.69 18.28
CA ALA A 403 -0.16 25.20 17.78
C ALA A 403 -0.94 24.37 18.80
N HIS A 404 -2.28 24.50 18.79
CA HIS A 404 -3.22 23.71 19.59
C HIS A 404 -4.37 23.18 18.72
N VAL A 405 -4.77 21.93 18.97
CA VAL A 405 -5.94 21.28 18.34
C VAL A 405 -6.91 20.85 19.42
N ILE A 406 -8.21 21.09 19.19
CA ILE A 406 -9.29 20.55 20.02
C ILE A 406 -9.98 19.44 19.25
N LEU A 407 -9.97 18.24 19.82
CA LEU A 407 -10.68 17.07 19.30
C LEU A 407 -11.89 16.76 20.19
N GLN A 408 -13.01 16.44 19.56
CA GLN A 408 -14.22 15.97 20.24
C GLN A 408 -14.59 14.58 19.72
N PHE A 409 -14.76 13.65 20.65
CA PHE A 409 -15.15 12.26 20.38
C PHE A 409 -16.65 12.08 20.56
N ASP A 410 -17.26 11.26 19.69
CA ASP A 410 -18.64 10.82 19.86
C ASP A 410 -18.75 9.87 21.08
N ASP A 411 -19.91 9.80 21.73
CA ASP A 411 -20.13 8.94 22.89
C ASP A 411 -20.06 7.46 22.51
N ILE A 412 -19.23 6.68 23.23
CA ILE A 412 -18.98 5.24 22.97
C ILE A 412 -20.29 4.41 23.00
N ASN A 413 -21.32 4.88 23.71
CA ASN A 413 -22.60 4.18 23.86
C ASN A 413 -23.62 4.43 22.71
N SER A 414 -23.25 5.19 21.69
CA SER A 414 -24.16 5.57 20.59
C SER A 414 -24.13 4.65 19.38
N LEU A 415 -23.19 3.69 19.31
CA LEU A 415 -23.12 2.73 18.21
C LEU A 415 -23.91 1.46 18.55
N PRO A 416 -24.81 1.00 17.67
CA PRO A 416 -25.56 -0.24 17.90
C PRO A 416 -24.61 -1.44 17.89
N VAL A 417 -24.50 -2.12 19.03
CA VAL A 417 -23.76 -3.39 19.14
C VAL A 417 -24.74 -4.53 18.86
N ILE A 418 -24.48 -5.31 17.82
CA ILE A 418 -25.24 -6.53 17.54
C ILE A 418 -24.55 -7.67 18.30
N ASP A 419 -25.17 -8.13 19.38
CA ASP A 419 -24.75 -9.33 20.08
C ASP A 419 -25.23 -10.57 19.29
N CYS A 420 -24.28 -11.14 18.54
CA CYS A 420 -24.54 -12.28 17.68
C CYS A 420 -24.63 -13.60 18.44
N ASP A 421 -24.14 -13.65 19.69
CA ASP A 421 -24.14 -14.88 20.52
C ASP A 421 -25.51 -15.09 21.17
N SER A 422 -26.29 -14.03 21.39
CA SER A 422 -27.65 -14.11 21.95
C SER A 422 -28.77 -14.03 20.91
N GLY A 423 -28.45 -13.81 19.64
CA GLY A 423 -29.46 -13.63 18.57
C GLY A 423 -30.31 -12.37 18.70
N ASN A 424 -29.87 -11.40 19.53
CA ASN A 424 -30.60 -10.18 19.84
C ASN A 424 -29.88 -8.96 19.28
N ILE A 425 -30.62 -8.12 18.55
CA ILE A 425 -30.15 -6.77 18.20
C ILE A 425 -30.52 -5.85 19.37
N VAL A 426 -29.53 -5.27 20.04
CA VAL A 426 -29.74 -4.18 21.01
C VAL A 426 -29.39 -2.87 20.31
N ILE A 427 -30.42 -2.09 19.95
CA ILE A 427 -30.23 -0.72 19.47
C ILE A 427 -30.28 0.19 20.68
N SER A 428 -29.14 0.69 21.15
CA SER A 428 -29.12 1.78 22.13
C SER A 428 -29.28 3.11 21.39
N SER A 429 -30.49 3.68 21.42
CA SER A 429 -30.69 5.08 21.05
C SER A 429 -30.43 6.00 22.25
N GLU A 430 -29.97 7.22 21.96
CA GLU A 430 -29.81 8.30 22.93
C GLU A 430 -31.05 8.51 23.82
N ALA A 431 -30.76 8.98 25.04
CA ALA A 431 -31.68 9.61 25.99
C ALA A 431 -32.96 8.81 26.31
N GLY A 432 -32.91 8.12 27.45
CA GLY A 432 -34.00 7.34 28.02
C GLY A 432 -35.39 7.98 27.83
N LYS A 433 -36.19 7.33 26.98
CA LYS A 433 -37.65 7.18 27.06
C LYS A 433 -38.06 6.33 25.86
N TRP A 434 -38.52 5.11 26.15
CA TRP A 434 -39.79 4.50 25.69
C TRP A 434 -39.69 2.97 25.85
N GLU A 435 -40.70 2.44 26.53
CA GLU A 435 -41.02 1.02 26.64
C GLU A 435 -41.40 0.47 25.27
N THR A 436 -40.64 -0.48 24.75
CA THR A 436 -41.12 -1.72 24.11
C THR A 436 -39.90 -2.48 23.57
N GLU A 437 -39.50 -3.54 24.29
CA GLU A 437 -38.61 -4.57 23.78
C GLU A 437 -39.23 -5.22 22.53
N LYS A 438 -39.01 -4.67 21.33
CA LYS A 438 -39.18 -5.45 20.11
C LYS A 438 -37.95 -6.33 19.94
N ARG A 439 -38.01 -7.52 20.54
CA ARG A 439 -37.05 -8.61 20.28
C ARG A 439 -37.24 -9.08 18.84
N PHE A 440 -36.42 -8.57 17.93
CA PHE A 440 -36.24 -9.22 16.63
C PHE A 440 -35.25 -10.36 16.85
N SER A 441 -35.67 -11.61 16.63
CA SER A 441 -34.72 -12.71 16.44
C SER A 441 -33.94 -12.38 15.17
N ALA A 442 -32.72 -11.87 15.32
CA ALA A 442 -31.87 -11.58 14.19
C ALA A 442 -31.43 -12.92 13.60
N VAL A 443 -32.11 -13.36 12.54
CA VAL A 443 -31.55 -14.41 11.70
C VAL A 443 -30.26 -13.82 11.11
N VAL A 444 -29.11 -14.23 11.66
CA VAL A 444 -27.81 -13.87 11.10
C VAL A 444 -27.71 -14.54 9.74
N LEU A 445 -28.00 -13.76 8.69
CA LEU A 445 -27.84 -14.20 7.32
C LEU A 445 -26.34 -14.38 7.04
N PRO A 446 -25.95 -15.37 6.21
CA PRO A 446 -24.59 -15.44 5.74
C PRO A 446 -24.22 -14.14 5.01
N THR A 447 -23.10 -13.53 5.41
CA THR A 447 -22.59 -12.31 4.80
C THR A 447 -21.42 -12.67 3.89
N LEU A 448 -21.50 -12.25 2.64
CA LEU A 448 -20.38 -12.31 1.70
C LEU A 448 -19.39 -11.20 2.06
N ILE A 449 -18.14 -11.55 2.28
CA ILE A 449 -17.04 -10.61 2.52
C ILE A 449 -16.14 -10.63 1.29
N LEU A 450 -15.74 -9.46 0.80
CA LEU A 450 -14.84 -9.31 -0.34
C LEU A 450 -13.56 -8.64 0.14
N ALA A 451 -12.42 -9.10 -0.38
CA ALA A 451 -11.13 -8.49 -0.16
C ALA A 451 -10.34 -8.46 -1.46
N SER A 452 -9.43 -7.50 -1.60
CA SER A 452 -8.45 -7.47 -2.68
C SER A 452 -7.12 -6.93 -2.15
N GLY A 453 -6.03 -7.28 -2.81
CA GLY A 453 -4.70 -6.91 -2.36
C GLY A 453 -3.61 -7.21 -3.38
N ARG A 454 -2.39 -6.80 -3.02
CA ARG A 454 -1.18 -6.94 -3.85
C ARG A 454 -0.60 -8.34 -3.84
N THR A 455 -0.80 -9.06 -2.76
CA THR A 455 -0.31 -10.43 -2.58
C THR A 455 -1.46 -11.33 -2.16
N LYS A 456 -1.27 -12.65 -2.33
CA LYS A 456 -2.23 -13.64 -1.85
C LYS A 456 -2.37 -13.55 -0.34
N GLU A 457 -1.25 -13.40 0.35
CA GLU A 457 -1.11 -13.31 1.80
C GLU A 457 -1.87 -12.10 2.36
N ALA A 458 -1.86 -10.96 1.65
CA ALA A 458 -2.64 -9.79 2.04
C ALA A 458 -4.14 -10.07 2.00
N VAL A 459 -4.62 -10.74 0.95
CA VAL A 459 -6.04 -11.13 0.85
C VAL A 459 -6.41 -12.15 1.92
N GLU A 460 -5.57 -13.15 2.16
CA GLU A 460 -5.75 -14.13 3.25
C GLU A 460 -5.86 -13.42 4.60
N HIS A 461 -4.94 -12.50 4.88
CA HIS A 461 -4.93 -11.74 6.11
C HIS A 461 -6.23 -10.93 6.29
N PHE A 462 -6.63 -10.15 5.27
CA PHE A 462 -7.85 -9.36 5.33
C PHE A 462 -9.11 -10.21 5.53
N LEU A 463 -9.25 -11.33 4.81
CA LEU A 463 -10.39 -12.23 4.97
C LEU A 463 -10.41 -12.88 6.35
N ASN A 464 -9.26 -13.29 6.88
CA ASN A 464 -9.14 -13.84 8.23
C ASN A 464 -9.55 -12.81 9.30
N VAL A 465 -9.09 -11.56 9.18
CA VAL A 465 -9.49 -10.48 10.09
C VAL A 465 -10.98 -10.19 9.96
N ALA A 466 -11.52 -10.18 8.74
CA ALA A 466 -12.94 -9.96 8.47
C ALA A 466 -13.84 -11.07 9.02
N LEU A 467 -13.42 -12.33 8.91
CA LEU A 467 -14.15 -13.46 9.48
C LEU A 467 -14.15 -13.41 11.01
N LYS A 468 -13.00 -13.10 11.63
CA LYS A 468 -12.89 -12.91 13.09
C LYS A 468 -13.77 -11.76 13.62
N ASN A 469 -13.96 -10.73 12.81
CA ASN A 469 -14.75 -9.54 13.14
C ASN A 469 -16.11 -9.52 12.40
N SER A 470 -16.59 -10.67 11.94
CA SER A 470 -17.78 -10.76 11.10
C SER A 470 -19.06 -10.30 11.79
N ASN A 471 -19.07 -10.28 13.11
CA ASN A 471 -20.16 -9.76 13.95
C ASN A 471 -20.19 -8.21 13.98
N ASN A 472 -19.10 -7.54 13.59
CA ASN A 472 -19.03 -6.09 13.52
C ASN A 472 -19.49 -5.61 12.13
N MET A 473 -20.77 -5.24 12.01
CA MET A 473 -21.37 -4.78 10.76
C MET A 473 -20.81 -3.46 10.24
N GLU A 474 -20.34 -2.58 11.12
CA GLU A 474 -19.64 -1.35 10.70
C GLU A 474 -18.35 -1.72 9.98
N PHE A 475 -17.55 -2.62 10.56
CA PHE A 475 -16.31 -3.09 9.96
C PHE A 475 -16.52 -3.79 8.62
N VAL A 476 -17.51 -4.70 8.53
CA VAL A 476 -17.86 -5.37 7.28
C VAL A 476 -18.33 -4.37 6.22
N GLY A 477 -19.14 -3.38 6.61
CA GLY A 477 -19.59 -2.32 5.71
C GLY A 477 -18.44 -1.46 5.16
N LEU A 478 -17.44 -1.15 5.99
CA LEU A 478 -16.23 -0.43 5.55
C LEU A 478 -15.43 -1.26 4.54
N LEU A 479 -15.22 -2.55 4.80
CA LEU A 479 -14.54 -3.46 3.87
C LEU A 479 -15.26 -3.53 2.52
N HIS A 480 -16.60 -3.63 2.54
CA HIS A 480 -17.40 -3.60 1.32
C HIS A 480 -17.27 -2.30 0.55
N ASN A 481 -17.20 -1.15 1.23
CA ASN A 481 -17.02 0.13 0.54
C ASN A 481 -15.67 0.20 -0.20
N ILE A 482 -14.60 -0.33 0.40
CA ILE A 482 -13.28 -0.40 -0.24
C ILE A 482 -13.33 -1.37 -1.43
N ALA A 483 -13.89 -2.57 -1.23
CA ALA A 483 -13.96 -3.63 -2.23
C ALA A 483 -15.02 -3.40 -3.33
N ARG A 484 -15.92 -2.42 -3.16
CA ARG A 484 -17.03 -2.13 -4.10
C ARG A 484 -16.53 -1.81 -5.50
N THR A 485 -15.36 -1.18 -5.58
CA THR A 485 -14.72 -0.84 -6.85
C THR A 485 -13.40 -1.58 -6.92
N ASN A 486 -13.06 -2.11 -8.11
CA ASN A 486 -11.75 -2.71 -8.29
C ASN A 486 -10.66 -1.66 -8.06
N VAL A 487 -9.73 -1.93 -7.14
CA VAL A 487 -8.54 -1.09 -6.93
C VAL A 487 -7.54 -1.44 -8.03
N PRO A 488 -7.17 -0.49 -8.91
CA PRO A 488 -6.21 -0.76 -9.96
C PRO A 488 -4.91 -1.31 -9.36
N ARG A 489 -4.34 -2.33 -10.00
CA ARG A 489 -3.11 -3.00 -9.54
C ARG A 489 -3.28 -3.73 -8.21
N HIS A 490 -4.48 -4.08 -7.75
CA HIS A 490 -4.60 -5.24 -6.87
C HIS A 490 -4.48 -6.51 -7.74
N ASP A 491 -3.60 -7.41 -7.31
CA ASP A 491 -3.23 -8.60 -8.09
C ASP A 491 -3.98 -9.84 -7.62
N PHE A 492 -4.67 -9.74 -6.49
CA PHE A 492 -5.43 -10.81 -5.84
C PHE A 492 -6.74 -10.23 -5.32
N ALA A 493 -7.81 -11.01 -5.42
CA ALA A 493 -9.07 -10.84 -4.72
C ALA A 493 -9.43 -12.13 -4.04
N GLY A 494 -10.29 -12.05 -3.05
CA GLY A 494 -10.87 -13.22 -2.45
C GLY A 494 -12.19 -12.88 -1.81
N TYR A 495 -12.90 -13.93 -1.44
CA TYR A 495 -14.17 -13.79 -0.77
C TYR A 495 -14.33 -14.86 0.31
N ALA A 496 -15.14 -14.53 1.31
CA ALA A 496 -15.51 -15.44 2.38
C ALA A 496 -17.00 -15.34 2.69
N LEU A 497 -17.59 -16.41 3.22
CA LEU A 497 -18.99 -16.45 3.67
C LEU A 497 -19.04 -16.77 5.17
N THR A 498 -19.73 -15.94 5.97
CA THR A 498 -19.71 -16.07 7.43
C THR A 498 -20.39 -17.33 7.99
N LYS A 499 -21.21 -18.06 7.20
CA LYS A 499 -21.81 -19.34 7.64
C LYS A 499 -20.91 -20.58 7.44
N SER A 500 -19.89 -20.49 6.60
CA SER A 500 -18.92 -21.58 6.43
C SER A 500 -17.73 -21.26 7.32
N ASN A 501 -17.68 -21.88 8.50
CA ASN A 501 -16.44 -21.90 9.26
C ASN A 501 -15.35 -22.47 8.32
N GLU A 502 -14.34 -21.64 8.05
CA GLU A 502 -13.00 -22.01 7.54
C GLU A 502 -12.75 -22.10 6.03
N ASN A 503 -13.73 -21.80 5.15
CA ASN A 503 -13.47 -21.80 3.69
C ASN A 503 -13.60 -20.40 3.08
N PHE A 504 -12.49 -19.88 2.54
CA PHE A 504 -12.47 -18.70 1.68
C PHE A 504 -11.66 -18.99 0.41
N GLU A 505 -12.09 -18.41 -0.71
CA GLU A 505 -11.40 -18.58 -1.99
C GLU A 505 -10.64 -17.31 -2.34
N ILE A 506 -9.42 -17.48 -2.85
CA ILE A 506 -8.57 -16.38 -3.30
C ILE A 506 -8.20 -16.61 -4.74
N VAL A 507 -8.55 -15.63 -5.56
CA VAL A 507 -8.33 -15.58 -6.99
C VAL A 507 -7.27 -14.51 -7.26
N ASN A 508 -6.27 -14.83 -8.07
CA ASN A 508 -5.34 -13.83 -8.56
C ASN A 508 -6.07 -12.92 -9.58
N GLN A 509 -6.29 -11.64 -9.25
CA GLN A 509 -6.89 -10.60 -10.12
C GLN A 509 -5.99 -10.21 -11.30
N LYS A 510 -4.66 -10.34 -11.19
CA LYS A 510 -3.75 -10.20 -12.35
C LYS A 510 -4.04 -11.24 -13.45
N ARG A 511 -4.77 -12.30 -13.11
CA ARG A 511 -5.31 -13.32 -14.01
C ARG A 511 -6.66 -12.91 -14.64
N LEU A 512 -7.29 -11.83 -14.17
CA LEU A 512 -8.55 -11.24 -14.67
C LEU A 512 -8.32 -9.90 -15.40
N ASP A 513 -7.35 -9.08 -14.97
CA ASP A 513 -6.93 -7.82 -15.59
C ASP A 513 -5.49 -7.96 -16.13
N SER A 514 -5.32 -8.50 -17.33
CA SER A 514 -3.98 -8.65 -17.94
C SER A 514 -3.44 -7.30 -18.44
N ARG A 515 -2.80 -6.51 -17.55
CA ARG A 515 -1.71 -5.54 -17.86
C ARG A 515 -0.81 -5.31 -16.63
N ASN A 516 0.34 -6.01 -16.60
CA ASN A 516 1.67 -5.78 -15.92
C ASN A 516 1.74 -4.81 -14.71
N SER A 517 2.45 -5.06 -13.60
CA SER A 517 3.83 -5.59 -13.44
C SER A 517 4.09 -5.93 -11.95
N ILE A 518 4.90 -6.93 -11.60
CA ILE A 518 5.65 -6.97 -10.32
C ILE A 518 7.11 -7.14 -10.71
N CYS A 519 7.94 -6.22 -10.25
CA CYS A 519 9.39 -6.24 -10.38
C CYS A 519 9.94 -6.73 -9.05
N LEU A 520 10.65 -7.85 -9.04
CA LEU A 520 11.50 -8.25 -7.92
C LEU A 520 12.89 -7.68 -8.21
N ILE A 521 13.37 -6.79 -7.34
CA ILE A 521 14.75 -6.28 -7.34
C ILE A 521 15.41 -6.76 -6.05
N TRP A 522 16.54 -7.47 -6.18
CA TRP A 522 17.68 -7.29 -5.28
C TRP A 522 19.01 -7.51 -6.03
N ASP A 523 19.99 -6.71 -5.61
CA ASP A 523 21.30 -6.26 -6.11
C ASP A 523 22.30 -7.20 -6.85
N VAL A 524 22.79 -6.67 -7.99
CA VAL A 524 24.17 -6.23 -8.39
C VAL A 524 25.36 -7.19 -8.08
N PRO A 525 26.29 -7.51 -9.03
CA PRO A 525 26.93 -6.55 -9.95
C PRO A 525 27.12 -6.93 -11.43
N ASN A 526 27.15 -5.87 -12.25
CA ASN A 526 27.88 -5.69 -13.51
C ASN A 526 27.84 -6.83 -14.56
N HIS A 527 27.08 -6.61 -15.64
CA HIS A 527 27.65 -6.51 -16.99
C HIS A 527 26.60 -5.91 -17.95
N LYS A 528 26.90 -4.73 -18.49
CA LYS A 528 26.23 -4.21 -19.69
C LYS A 528 26.61 -5.12 -20.86
N ASN A 529 25.64 -5.83 -21.45
CA ASN A 529 25.73 -6.23 -22.86
C ASN A 529 24.52 -5.63 -23.57
N GLU A 530 24.79 -4.54 -24.31
CA GLU A 530 23.86 -3.93 -25.26
C GLU A 530 23.51 -4.97 -26.34
N ILE A 531 22.21 -5.27 -26.53
CA ILE A 531 21.75 -5.89 -27.77
C ILE A 531 21.89 -4.83 -28.86
N SER A 532 23.04 -4.80 -29.55
CA SER A 532 23.23 -3.91 -30.69
C SER A 532 22.09 -4.11 -31.70
N SER A 533 21.48 -3.00 -32.15
CA SER A 533 20.26 -2.93 -32.95
C SER A 533 20.34 -3.55 -34.36
N ASN A 534 21.46 -4.17 -34.73
CA ASN A 534 21.77 -4.62 -36.10
C ASN A 534 21.73 -6.14 -36.37
N ASN A 535 21.44 -7.02 -35.39
CA ASN A 535 21.55 -8.48 -35.57
C ASN A 535 20.22 -9.28 -35.47
N GLY A 536 19.12 -8.79 -36.05
CA GLY A 536 17.83 -9.49 -36.05
C GLY A 536 17.50 -10.18 -37.39
N THR A 537 16.88 -11.37 -37.36
CA THR A 537 16.32 -12.02 -38.56
C THR A 537 14.93 -11.44 -38.84
N LYS A 538 14.73 -10.85 -40.02
CA LYS A 538 13.43 -10.38 -40.50
C LYS A 538 12.64 -11.53 -41.14
N ILE A 539 11.35 -11.64 -40.79
CA ILE A 539 10.42 -12.66 -41.29
C ILE A 539 9.08 -11.97 -41.58
N SER A 540 8.61 -12.02 -42.83
CA SER A 540 7.29 -11.52 -43.25
C SER A 540 6.27 -12.65 -43.31
N ILE A 541 5.05 -12.39 -42.83
CA ILE A 541 3.93 -13.33 -42.83
C ILE A 541 2.73 -12.64 -43.50
N SER A 542 2.07 -13.34 -44.42
CA SER A 542 0.87 -12.86 -45.11
C SER A 542 -0.22 -13.94 -45.10
N LEU A 543 -1.48 -13.52 -44.97
CA LEU A 543 -2.65 -14.41 -45.12
C LEU A 543 -2.74 -15.02 -46.52
N LEU A 544 -2.26 -14.32 -47.54
CA LEU A 544 -2.27 -14.78 -48.92
C LEU A 544 -1.21 -15.87 -49.19
N SER A 545 -0.19 -15.98 -48.33
CA SER A 545 0.92 -16.94 -48.51
C SER A 545 0.87 -18.13 -47.56
N ASP A 546 0.07 -18.07 -46.50
CA ASP A 546 -0.12 -19.16 -45.54
C ASP A 546 -1.61 -19.34 -45.21
N GLU A 547 -2.35 -19.97 -46.12
CA GLU A 547 -3.78 -20.29 -45.97
C GLU A 547 -4.08 -21.07 -44.68
N SER A 548 -3.08 -21.74 -44.09
CA SER A 548 -3.27 -22.50 -42.85
C SER A 548 -3.69 -21.63 -41.67
N LEU A 549 -3.28 -20.35 -41.64
CA LEU A 549 -3.57 -19.40 -40.57
C LEU A 549 -5.02 -18.87 -40.59
N SER A 550 -5.72 -19.01 -41.72
CA SER A 550 -7.11 -18.54 -41.87
C SER A 550 -8.08 -19.20 -40.88
N GLY A 551 -7.76 -20.41 -40.42
CA GLY A 551 -8.61 -21.19 -39.50
C GLY A 551 -8.47 -20.81 -38.01
N HIS A 552 -7.58 -19.87 -37.64
CA HIS A 552 -7.44 -19.41 -36.25
C HIS A 552 -8.35 -18.19 -35.99
N VAL A 553 -9.66 -18.45 -35.94
CA VAL A 553 -10.67 -17.41 -35.77
C VAL A 553 -11.12 -17.30 -34.32
N ILE A 554 -11.05 -16.11 -33.74
CA ILE A 554 -11.55 -15.83 -32.39
C ILE A 554 -12.37 -14.54 -32.43
N GLN A 555 -13.59 -14.62 -31.90
CA GLN A 555 -14.60 -13.56 -31.96
C GLN A 555 -14.81 -12.99 -33.38
N GLY A 556 -14.82 -13.86 -34.39
CA GLY A 556 -15.03 -13.48 -35.80
C GLY A 556 -13.82 -12.84 -36.48
N LYS A 557 -12.67 -12.75 -35.82
CA LYS A 557 -11.42 -12.21 -36.37
C LYS A 557 -10.37 -13.29 -36.55
N ILE A 558 -9.62 -13.24 -37.65
CA ILE A 558 -8.46 -14.12 -37.86
C ILE A 558 -7.28 -13.53 -37.09
N ILE A 559 -6.79 -14.25 -36.09
CA ILE A 559 -5.72 -13.77 -35.19
C ILE A 559 -4.46 -14.60 -35.43
N PHE A 560 -3.29 -13.97 -35.37
CA PHE A 560 -2.03 -14.70 -35.41
C PHE A 560 -1.83 -15.52 -34.11
N PRO A 561 -1.67 -16.84 -34.19
CA PRO A 561 -1.68 -17.71 -33.02
C PRO A 561 -0.42 -17.54 -32.16
N ALA A 562 -0.54 -17.74 -30.84
CA ALA A 562 0.60 -17.77 -29.91
C ALA A 562 1.65 -18.81 -30.33
N ALA A 563 1.20 -19.96 -30.83
CA ALA A 563 2.06 -20.99 -31.41
C ALA A 563 2.88 -20.51 -32.62
N GLY A 564 2.38 -19.51 -33.35
CA GLY A 564 3.07 -18.90 -34.49
C GLY A 564 4.33 -18.15 -34.06
N TYR A 565 4.26 -17.33 -33.00
CA TYR A 565 5.41 -16.65 -32.44
C TYR A 565 6.48 -17.62 -31.93
N ILE A 566 6.05 -18.71 -31.26
CA ILE A 566 6.95 -19.79 -30.82
C ILE A 566 7.71 -20.37 -32.02
N ARG A 567 7.01 -20.63 -33.12
CA ARG A 567 7.62 -21.15 -34.35
C ARG A 567 8.59 -20.16 -34.99
N LEU A 568 8.33 -18.85 -34.93
CA LEU A 568 9.26 -17.83 -35.44
C LEU A 568 10.59 -17.83 -34.69
N VAL A 569 10.53 -17.88 -33.36
CA VAL A 569 11.73 -17.92 -32.50
C VAL A 569 12.50 -19.21 -32.72
N TRP A 570 11.80 -20.35 -32.81
CA TRP A 570 12.43 -21.63 -33.10
C TRP A 570 13.18 -21.61 -34.44
N LYS A 571 12.56 -21.08 -35.50
CA LYS A 571 13.20 -20.93 -36.81
C LYS A 571 14.43 -20.02 -36.75
N ALA A 572 14.32 -18.88 -36.07
CA ALA A 572 15.43 -17.93 -35.91
C ALA A 572 16.60 -18.53 -35.11
N PHE A 573 16.30 -19.25 -34.03
CA PHE A 573 17.30 -19.92 -33.21
C PHE A 573 17.99 -21.07 -33.94
N ALA A 574 17.25 -21.88 -34.69
CA ALA A 574 17.83 -22.94 -35.52
C ALA A 574 18.75 -22.38 -36.61
N LYS A 575 18.37 -21.25 -37.22
CA LYS A 575 19.23 -20.52 -38.16
C LYS A 575 20.52 -20.01 -37.52
N LEU A 576 20.47 -19.50 -36.27
CA LEU A 576 21.67 -19.10 -35.53
C LEU A 576 22.61 -20.27 -35.21
N GLN A 577 22.07 -21.48 -35.11
CA GLN A 577 22.82 -22.71 -34.85
C GLN A 577 23.20 -23.48 -36.13
N SER A 578 22.83 -22.99 -37.31
CA SER A 578 23.01 -23.67 -38.60
C SER A 578 22.42 -25.09 -38.66
N VAL A 579 21.27 -25.31 -37.99
CA VAL A 579 20.54 -26.59 -37.99
C VAL A 579 19.14 -26.38 -38.57
N ASN A 580 18.55 -27.43 -39.14
CA ASN A 580 17.14 -27.41 -39.51
C ASN A 580 16.27 -27.24 -38.24
N PRO A 581 15.30 -26.31 -38.21
CA PRO A 581 14.38 -26.15 -37.07
C PRO A 581 13.73 -27.46 -36.60
N ASP A 582 13.38 -28.34 -37.54
CA ASP A 582 12.68 -29.59 -37.21
C ASP A 582 13.61 -30.67 -36.63
N ASP A 583 14.93 -30.45 -36.71
CA ASP A 583 15.97 -31.31 -36.13
C ASP A 583 16.59 -30.71 -34.86
N LEU A 584 16.16 -29.52 -34.44
CA LEU A 584 16.68 -28.83 -33.26
C LEU A 584 15.73 -28.95 -32.04
N PRO A 585 16.08 -29.74 -31.02
CA PRO A 585 15.36 -29.76 -29.76
C PRO A 585 15.56 -28.46 -28.98
N ILE A 586 14.47 -27.76 -28.67
CA ILE A 586 14.50 -26.46 -27.98
C ILE A 586 13.87 -26.54 -26.60
N HIS A 587 14.34 -25.63 -25.73
CA HIS A 587 13.80 -25.32 -24.42
C HIS A 587 13.38 -23.85 -24.38
N LEU A 588 12.14 -23.56 -23.98
CA LEU A 588 11.61 -22.20 -23.90
C LEU A 588 11.18 -21.89 -22.48
N GLU A 589 11.62 -20.74 -21.97
CA GLU A 589 11.29 -20.23 -20.63
C GLU A 589 10.81 -18.78 -20.70
N ASN A 590 9.96 -18.39 -19.76
CA ASN A 590 9.54 -17.00 -19.56
C ASN A 590 8.98 -16.33 -20.82
N ILE A 591 8.25 -17.08 -21.67
CA ILE A 591 7.64 -16.52 -22.88
C ILE A 591 6.53 -15.54 -22.50
N ASN A 592 6.60 -14.33 -23.02
CA ASN A 592 5.60 -13.30 -22.82
C ASN A 592 5.13 -12.75 -24.17
N PHE A 593 3.82 -12.77 -24.42
CA PHE A 593 3.18 -12.14 -25.59
C PHE A 593 2.57 -10.83 -25.13
N THR A 594 2.94 -9.71 -25.72
CA THR A 594 2.54 -8.37 -25.23
C THR A 594 1.34 -7.81 -25.99
N GLN A 595 1.10 -8.29 -27.23
CA GLN A 595 0.03 -7.77 -28.07
C GLN A 595 -0.57 -8.83 -29.01
N ILE A 596 -1.81 -8.59 -29.40
CA ILE A 596 -2.58 -9.41 -30.34
C ILE A 596 -2.39 -8.86 -31.74
N ARG A 597 -2.24 -9.74 -32.74
CA ARG A 597 -2.19 -9.34 -34.15
C ARG A 597 -3.34 -9.96 -34.92
N GLU A 598 -4.21 -9.09 -35.41
CA GLU A 598 -5.23 -9.45 -36.38
C GLU A 598 -4.55 -9.60 -37.75
N LEU A 599 -4.77 -10.74 -38.39
CA LEU A 599 -4.31 -11.00 -39.74
C LEU A 599 -5.38 -10.45 -40.70
N LEU A 600 -4.99 -9.49 -41.56
CA LEU A 600 -5.87 -8.91 -42.57
C LEU A 600 -5.46 -9.40 -43.97
N PRO A 601 -6.41 -9.74 -44.87
CA PRO A 601 -6.09 -10.33 -46.18
C PRO A 601 -5.14 -9.51 -47.06
N ASN A 602 -5.07 -8.20 -46.85
CA ASN A 602 -4.26 -7.27 -47.66
C ASN A 602 -3.14 -6.57 -46.86
N ARG A 603 -2.76 -7.10 -45.68
CA ARG A 603 -1.68 -6.56 -44.85
C ARG A 603 -0.69 -7.65 -44.47
N ASP A 604 0.56 -7.46 -44.86
CA ASP A 604 1.66 -8.32 -44.43
C ASP A 604 2.14 -7.89 -43.03
N LEU A 605 2.39 -8.84 -42.15
CA LEU A 605 3.04 -8.61 -40.86
C LEU A 605 4.54 -8.88 -40.99
N GLU A 606 5.38 -7.90 -40.65
CA GLU A 606 6.84 -8.07 -40.66
C GLU A 606 7.37 -8.14 -39.22
N PHE A 607 7.90 -9.31 -38.85
CA PHE A 607 8.52 -9.55 -37.55
C PHE A 607 10.04 -9.54 -37.65
N LYS A 608 10.71 -8.84 -36.74
CA LYS A 608 12.15 -8.91 -36.52
C LYS A 608 12.40 -9.71 -35.25
N VAL A 609 13.05 -10.87 -35.39
CA VAL A 609 13.44 -11.72 -34.25
C VAL A 609 14.91 -11.51 -33.93
N SER A 610 15.19 -11.07 -32.72
CA SER A 610 16.54 -10.87 -32.17
C SER A 610 16.78 -11.86 -31.04
N ILE A 611 17.95 -12.52 -31.01
CA ILE A 611 18.30 -13.48 -29.94
C ILE A 611 19.72 -13.18 -29.45
N LEU A 612 19.86 -12.99 -28.15
CA LEU A 612 21.14 -12.88 -27.46
C LEU A 612 21.79 -14.26 -27.35
N LYS A 613 22.97 -14.42 -27.94
CA LYS A 613 23.69 -15.71 -27.96
C LYS A 613 24.09 -16.21 -26.57
N GLU A 614 24.41 -15.30 -25.64
CA GLU A 614 24.92 -15.65 -24.31
C GLU A 614 23.81 -16.10 -23.35
N SER A 615 22.70 -15.37 -23.31
CA SER A 615 21.59 -15.64 -22.39
C SER A 615 20.47 -16.47 -23.01
N GLY A 616 20.43 -16.59 -24.34
CA GLY A 616 19.27 -17.14 -25.06
C GLY A 616 18.05 -16.22 -25.03
N HIS A 617 18.17 -15.00 -24.48
CA HIS A 617 17.06 -14.05 -24.43
C HIS A 617 16.66 -13.63 -25.85
N PHE A 618 15.37 -13.72 -26.17
CA PHE A 618 14.85 -13.30 -27.46
C PHE A 618 13.81 -12.21 -27.33
N GLU A 619 13.76 -11.37 -28.38
CA GLU A 619 12.74 -10.36 -28.59
C GLU A 619 12.22 -10.48 -30.03
N ILE A 620 10.90 -10.46 -30.18
CA ILE A 620 10.22 -10.31 -31.47
C ILE A 620 9.65 -8.89 -31.52
N VAL A 621 10.01 -8.15 -32.55
CA VAL A 621 9.59 -6.76 -32.78
C VAL A 621 8.79 -6.68 -34.07
N GLU A 622 7.68 -5.97 -34.06
CA GLU A 622 6.91 -5.60 -35.25
C GLU A 622 6.61 -4.10 -35.18
N GLU A 623 6.84 -3.36 -36.27
CA GLU A 623 6.63 -1.90 -36.35
C GLU A 623 7.28 -1.09 -35.19
N ASN A 624 8.44 -1.54 -34.70
CA ASN A 624 9.20 -1.00 -33.55
C ASN A 624 8.61 -1.28 -32.16
N GLU A 625 7.57 -2.11 -32.05
CA GLU A 625 7.04 -2.59 -30.78
C GLU A 625 7.44 -4.03 -30.51
N VAL A 626 7.86 -4.33 -29.28
CA VAL A 626 8.14 -5.70 -28.84
C VAL A 626 6.81 -6.43 -28.65
N VAL A 627 6.56 -7.46 -29.47
CA VAL A 627 5.33 -8.28 -29.47
C VAL A 627 5.47 -9.61 -28.72
N CYS A 628 6.70 -10.11 -28.55
CA CYS A 628 6.97 -11.32 -27.79
C CYS A 628 8.40 -11.31 -27.23
N THR A 629 8.60 -11.76 -25.99
CA THR A 629 9.93 -11.99 -25.40
C THR A 629 10.02 -13.34 -24.71
N GLY A 630 11.22 -13.78 -24.39
CA GLY A 630 11.45 -14.98 -23.60
C GLY A 630 12.91 -15.44 -23.62
N ILE A 631 13.15 -16.66 -23.18
CA ILE A 631 14.48 -17.31 -23.22
C ILE A 631 14.35 -18.60 -24.03
N ILE A 632 15.25 -18.80 -24.99
CA ILE A 632 15.38 -20.03 -25.79
C ILE A 632 16.75 -20.67 -25.59
N GLN A 633 16.76 -21.98 -25.33
CA GLN A 633 17.96 -22.79 -25.15
C GLN A 633 17.83 -24.11 -25.91
N ARG A 634 18.93 -24.85 -26.06
CA ARG A 634 18.90 -26.23 -26.57
C ARG A 634 18.52 -27.17 -25.44
N ALA A 635 17.64 -28.14 -25.68
CA ALA A 635 17.26 -29.11 -24.65
C ALA A 635 18.39 -30.15 -24.41
N ASN A 636 18.63 -30.52 -23.15
CA ASN A 636 19.65 -31.50 -22.75
C ASN A 636 19.05 -32.93 -22.58
N LYS A 637 19.87 -33.98 -22.75
CA LYS A 637 19.45 -35.42 -22.67
C LYS A 637 18.63 -35.78 -21.42
N THR A 638 18.96 -35.23 -20.26
CA THR A 638 18.24 -35.50 -18.99
C THR A 638 16.82 -34.89 -18.96
N GLN A 639 16.55 -33.88 -19.79
CA GLN A 639 15.20 -33.31 -19.93
C GLN A 639 14.36 -34.14 -20.92
N GLN A 640 14.99 -34.73 -21.94
CA GLN A 640 14.33 -35.61 -22.92
C GLN A 640 13.76 -36.89 -22.26
N GLU A 641 14.46 -37.48 -21.28
CA GLU A 641 14.03 -38.69 -20.57
C GLU A 641 12.88 -38.46 -19.57
N SER A 642 12.60 -37.21 -19.17
CA SER A 642 11.55 -36.89 -18.19
C SER A 642 10.12 -36.95 -18.74
N LEU A 643 9.97 -37.00 -20.07
CA LEU A 643 8.68 -37.08 -20.76
C LEU A 643 8.19 -38.53 -20.98
N THR A 644 9.03 -39.54 -20.77
CA THR A 644 8.75 -40.91 -21.25
C THR A 644 8.06 -41.82 -20.22
N ARG A 645 7.72 -41.36 -19.01
CA ARG A 645 7.05 -42.19 -17.99
C ARG A 645 6.00 -41.45 -17.14
N ALA A 646 5.05 -40.77 -17.78
CA ALA A 646 3.74 -40.60 -17.16
C ALA A 646 2.86 -41.76 -17.63
N SER A 647 2.66 -42.75 -16.77
CA SER A 647 1.69 -43.83 -17.00
C SER A 647 0.34 -43.21 -17.35
N ILE A 648 -0.14 -43.45 -18.58
CA ILE A 648 -1.53 -43.17 -18.96
C ILE A 648 -2.39 -44.03 -18.04
N ALA A 649 -2.84 -43.45 -16.93
CA ALA A 649 -3.79 -44.08 -16.06
C ALA A 649 -5.10 -44.18 -16.86
N ASN A 650 -5.62 -45.40 -17.00
CA ASN A 650 -6.99 -45.62 -17.46
C ASN A 650 -7.92 -44.84 -16.52
N SER A 651 -8.27 -43.62 -16.93
CA SER A 651 -9.24 -42.79 -16.23
C SER A 651 -10.59 -43.14 -16.80
N ASN A 652 -11.47 -43.69 -15.96
CA ASN A 652 -12.88 -43.92 -16.26
C ASN A 652 -13.68 -42.58 -16.24
N GLY A 653 -13.07 -41.49 -16.71
CA GLY A 653 -13.68 -40.17 -16.76
C GLY A 653 -14.55 -39.97 -17.99
N GLU A 654 -15.52 -39.07 -17.92
CA GLU A 654 -16.31 -38.66 -19.09
C GLU A 654 -15.41 -37.93 -20.10
N THR A 655 -15.59 -38.21 -21.38
CA THR A 655 -14.81 -37.63 -22.48
C THR A 655 -15.71 -36.81 -23.41
N LEU A 656 -15.20 -35.67 -23.88
CA LEU A 656 -15.81 -34.91 -24.97
C LEU A 656 -15.21 -35.34 -26.30
N GLU A 657 -16.09 -35.73 -27.23
CA GLU A 657 -15.73 -36.00 -28.61
C GLU A 657 -15.49 -34.68 -29.38
N GLN A 658 -14.74 -34.75 -30.47
CA GLN A 658 -14.30 -33.58 -31.26
C GLN A 658 -15.42 -32.56 -31.53
N GLU A 659 -16.60 -33.03 -31.94
CA GLU A 659 -17.71 -32.17 -32.31
C GLU A 659 -18.22 -31.34 -31.12
N ASP A 660 -18.39 -31.98 -29.96
CA ASP A 660 -18.88 -31.32 -28.75
C ASP A 660 -17.83 -30.38 -28.14
N PHE A 661 -16.56 -30.78 -28.22
CA PHE A 661 -15.43 -29.94 -27.81
C PHE A 661 -15.40 -28.62 -28.60
N TYR A 662 -15.45 -28.69 -29.93
CA TYR A 662 -15.40 -27.48 -30.76
C TYR A 662 -16.71 -26.68 -30.73
N LYS A 663 -17.88 -27.31 -30.52
CA LYS A 663 -19.13 -26.59 -30.21
C LYS A 663 -19.01 -25.77 -28.92
N LEU A 664 -18.41 -26.35 -27.88
CA LEU A 664 -18.18 -25.67 -26.61
C LEU A 664 -17.19 -24.50 -26.75
N LEU A 665 -16.13 -24.68 -27.53
CA LEU A 665 -15.21 -23.60 -27.88
C LEU A 665 -15.89 -22.47 -28.66
N ASN A 666 -16.75 -22.83 -29.61
CA ASN A 666 -17.54 -21.90 -30.41
C ASN A 666 -18.45 -21.02 -29.53
N LEU A 667 -19.17 -21.63 -28.57
CA LEU A 667 -19.97 -20.90 -27.56
C LEU A 667 -19.14 -19.91 -26.71
N LYS A 668 -17.84 -20.18 -26.52
CA LYS A 668 -16.92 -19.29 -25.79
C LYS A 668 -16.29 -18.20 -26.68
N GLY A 669 -16.58 -18.21 -27.98
CA GLY A 669 -16.07 -17.25 -28.97
C GLY A 669 -14.86 -17.74 -29.77
N TYR A 670 -14.47 -19.01 -29.65
CA TYR A 670 -13.38 -19.63 -30.41
C TYR A 670 -13.92 -20.41 -31.61
N HIS A 671 -13.74 -19.86 -32.80
CA HIS A 671 -14.29 -20.39 -34.04
C HIS A 671 -13.17 -21.09 -34.85
N TYR A 672 -12.50 -22.07 -34.25
CA TYR A 672 -11.41 -22.78 -34.95
C TYR A 672 -11.94 -23.53 -36.18
N GLU A 673 -11.26 -23.37 -37.32
CA GLU A 673 -11.59 -24.00 -38.59
C GLU A 673 -10.39 -24.75 -39.18
N GLY A 674 -10.67 -25.70 -40.09
CA GLY A 674 -9.66 -26.38 -40.90
C GLY A 674 -8.56 -27.11 -40.10
N LEU A 675 -7.32 -26.64 -40.23
CA LEU A 675 -6.15 -27.27 -39.61
C LEU A 675 -6.08 -27.04 -38.09
N PHE A 676 -6.74 -25.99 -37.58
CA PHE A 676 -6.81 -25.70 -36.14
C PHE A 676 -7.81 -26.59 -35.37
N GLN A 677 -8.61 -27.40 -36.08
CA GLN A 677 -9.39 -28.48 -35.46
C GLN A 677 -8.53 -29.76 -35.33
N GLY A 678 -7.58 -29.72 -34.40
CA GLY A 678 -6.61 -30.78 -34.16
C GLY A 678 -6.94 -31.73 -33.00
N VAL A 679 -7.84 -31.37 -32.09
CA VAL A 679 -8.22 -32.19 -30.93
C VAL A 679 -9.31 -33.19 -31.34
N ARG A 680 -9.05 -34.49 -31.15
CA ARG A 680 -10.00 -35.57 -31.51
C ARG A 680 -10.95 -35.92 -30.37
N ASN A 681 -10.42 -36.05 -29.16
CA ASN A 681 -11.20 -36.17 -27.95
C ASN A 681 -10.36 -35.78 -26.74
N ILE A 682 -11.05 -35.45 -25.66
CA ILE A 682 -10.44 -34.93 -24.43
C ILE A 682 -11.26 -35.34 -23.22
N ASP A 683 -10.58 -35.68 -22.14
CA ASP A 683 -11.21 -35.88 -20.82
C ASP A 683 -11.82 -34.55 -20.32
N VAL A 684 -13.03 -34.58 -19.76
CA VAL A 684 -13.74 -33.35 -19.31
C VAL A 684 -12.93 -32.55 -18.29
N GLU A 685 -12.10 -33.23 -17.48
CA GLU A 685 -11.20 -32.59 -16.50
C GLU A 685 -9.87 -32.10 -17.13
N GLY A 686 -9.69 -32.24 -18.45
CA GLY A 686 -8.51 -31.75 -19.18
C GLY A 686 -7.21 -32.49 -18.85
N ARG A 687 -7.29 -33.73 -18.34
CA ARG A 687 -6.11 -34.48 -17.89
C ARG A 687 -5.32 -35.11 -19.04
N TRP A 688 -6.01 -35.53 -20.10
CA TRP A 688 -5.41 -36.08 -21.33
C TRP A 688 -6.28 -35.72 -22.55
N ALA A 689 -5.68 -35.70 -23.75
CA ALA A 689 -6.38 -35.43 -24.99
C ALA A 689 -5.67 -36.05 -26.19
N LYS A 690 -6.42 -36.63 -27.14
CA LYS A 690 -5.85 -37.16 -28.38
C LYS A 690 -5.76 -36.06 -29.43
N LEU A 691 -4.57 -35.87 -29.99
CA LEU A 691 -4.29 -34.83 -30.97
C LEU A 691 -3.95 -35.44 -32.34
N LEU A 692 -4.37 -34.75 -33.39
CA LEU A 692 -4.09 -35.13 -34.77
C LEU A 692 -2.90 -34.32 -35.30
N TRP A 693 -1.82 -35.00 -35.68
CA TRP A 693 -0.70 -34.38 -36.36
C TRP A 693 -0.98 -34.24 -37.86
N LYS A 694 -1.13 -33.01 -38.35
CA LYS A 694 -1.39 -32.68 -39.76
C LYS A 694 -0.18 -32.04 -40.47
N GLN A 695 1.04 -32.39 -40.07
CA GLN A 695 2.29 -31.83 -40.64
C GLN A 695 2.43 -30.30 -40.54
N ASN A 696 1.74 -29.67 -39.59
CA ASN A 696 1.81 -28.23 -39.34
C ASN A 696 2.07 -27.99 -37.85
N TRP A 697 3.31 -27.58 -37.52
CA TRP A 697 3.74 -27.34 -36.15
C TRP A 697 2.94 -26.27 -35.44
N THR A 698 2.59 -25.18 -36.13
CA THR A 698 1.79 -24.10 -35.56
C THR A 698 0.41 -24.62 -35.14
N CYS A 699 -0.28 -25.34 -36.01
CA CYS A 699 -1.60 -25.89 -35.72
C CYS A 699 -1.57 -26.99 -34.65
N PHE A 700 -0.51 -27.82 -34.63
CA PHE A 700 -0.37 -28.89 -33.64
C PHE A 700 -0.08 -28.34 -32.24
N LEU A 701 0.85 -27.39 -32.13
CA LEU A 701 1.13 -26.71 -30.87
C LEU A 701 -0.11 -25.94 -30.38
N ASP A 702 -0.86 -25.33 -31.30
CA ASP A 702 -2.12 -24.67 -30.95
C ASP A 702 -3.18 -25.68 -30.45
N ALA A 703 -3.32 -26.83 -31.11
CA ALA A 703 -4.21 -27.90 -30.65
C ALA A 703 -3.85 -28.40 -29.24
N MET A 704 -2.57 -28.45 -28.88
CA MET A 704 -2.14 -28.72 -27.50
C MET A 704 -2.61 -27.63 -26.54
N LEU A 705 -2.51 -26.35 -26.93
CA LEU A 705 -2.97 -25.22 -26.12
C LEU A 705 -4.50 -25.23 -25.96
N GLN A 706 -5.24 -25.63 -26.99
CA GLN A 706 -6.71 -25.73 -26.97
C GLN A 706 -7.23 -26.67 -25.89
N THR A 707 -6.51 -27.75 -25.58
CA THR A 707 -6.90 -28.73 -24.54
C THR A 707 -7.05 -28.09 -23.15
N ARG A 708 -6.40 -26.96 -22.92
CA ARG A 708 -6.44 -26.23 -21.64
C ARG A 708 -7.55 -25.19 -21.55
N ILE A 709 -8.33 -24.99 -22.61
CA ILE A 709 -9.47 -24.06 -22.63
C ILE A 709 -10.70 -24.65 -21.90
N LEU A 710 -10.71 -25.96 -21.64
CA LEU A 710 -11.82 -26.69 -21.01
C LEU A 710 -11.85 -26.72 -19.49
N ASP A 711 -10.81 -26.27 -18.78
CA ASP A 711 -10.73 -26.30 -17.31
C ASP A 711 -12.07 -25.87 -16.68
N PHE A 712 -12.86 -26.86 -16.21
CA PHE A 712 -14.26 -26.71 -15.78
C PHE A 712 -14.29 -26.12 -14.36
N ASP A 713 -13.89 -24.87 -14.27
CA ASP A 713 -14.11 -23.99 -13.13
C ASP A 713 -15.08 -22.92 -13.64
N ALA A 714 -16.33 -22.94 -13.15
CA ALA A 714 -17.49 -22.23 -13.70
C ALA A 714 -17.44 -20.69 -13.54
N SER A 715 -16.24 -20.12 -13.44
CA SER A 715 -15.94 -18.68 -13.31
C SER A 715 -15.29 -18.07 -14.56
N ARG A 716 -15.18 -18.81 -15.69
CA ARG A 716 -14.49 -18.33 -16.90
C ARG A 716 -15.38 -18.30 -18.14
N GLN A 717 -15.78 -17.11 -18.59
CA GLN A 717 -16.20 -16.87 -19.97
C GLN A 717 -15.31 -15.82 -20.65
N HIS A 718 -14.95 -16.12 -21.90
CA HIS A 718 -14.08 -15.39 -22.84
C HIS A 718 -12.58 -15.38 -22.52
N VAL A 719 -11.97 -16.56 -22.52
CA VAL A 719 -10.56 -16.64 -22.91
C VAL A 719 -10.56 -16.32 -24.43
N LEU A 720 -9.73 -15.39 -24.90
CA LEU A 720 -9.21 -15.38 -26.27
C LEU A 720 -7.80 -15.97 -26.15
N ALA A 721 -7.38 -16.83 -27.08
CA ALA A 721 -6.03 -17.42 -27.10
C ALA A 721 -5.00 -16.37 -27.57
N THR A 722 -4.88 -15.30 -26.80
CA THR A 722 -4.10 -14.13 -27.13
C THR A 722 -2.93 -13.93 -26.18
N HIS A 723 -2.92 -14.63 -25.05
CA HIS A 723 -1.81 -14.70 -24.11
C HIS A 723 -1.70 -16.14 -23.57
N CYS A 724 -0.62 -16.84 -23.87
CA CYS A 724 -0.21 -18.02 -23.12
C CYS A 724 0.68 -17.51 -21.97
N HIS A 725 0.08 -17.24 -20.81
CA HIS A 725 0.84 -16.91 -19.59
C HIS A 725 1.17 -18.20 -18.86
N SER A 726 2.30 -18.24 -18.14
CA SER A 726 2.88 -19.29 -17.28
C SER A 726 1.95 -19.99 -16.26
N LYS A 727 0.64 -19.79 -16.34
CA LYS A 727 -0.38 -20.40 -15.51
C LYS A 727 -1.50 -21.12 -16.31
N SER A 728 -1.49 -21.10 -17.65
CA SER A 728 -2.17 -22.09 -18.52
C SER A 728 -1.24 -23.25 -18.91
N LEU A 729 0.02 -23.21 -18.43
CA LEU A 729 1.01 -24.29 -18.47
C LEU A 729 1.24 -24.94 -17.07
N GLN A 730 0.60 -24.45 -16.00
CA GLN A 730 0.74 -25.07 -14.66
C GLN A 730 -0.05 -26.36 -14.49
N THR A 731 -1.05 -26.65 -15.33
CA THR A 731 -1.67 -27.98 -15.43
C THR A 731 -0.99 -28.89 -16.45
N LEU A 732 0.14 -28.47 -17.05
CA LEU A 732 0.96 -29.31 -17.93
C LEU A 732 2.07 -30.08 -17.21
N GLY A 733 2.28 -29.92 -15.90
CA GLY A 733 3.40 -30.59 -15.23
C GLY A 733 4.78 -30.30 -15.88
N CYS A 734 4.88 -29.20 -16.61
CA CYS A 734 6.07 -28.83 -17.37
C CYS A 734 6.51 -27.43 -16.95
N ASN A 735 7.31 -27.36 -15.88
CA ASN A 735 8.24 -26.26 -15.64
C ASN A 735 9.38 -26.23 -16.70
N LYS A 736 9.28 -27.06 -17.74
CA LYS A 736 10.27 -27.36 -18.77
C LYS A 736 9.55 -27.77 -20.06
N LEU A 737 9.87 -27.17 -21.20
CA LEU A 737 9.44 -27.66 -22.51
C LEU A 737 10.68 -28.15 -23.24
N SER A 738 11.06 -29.42 -23.07
CA SER A 738 12.17 -30.01 -23.83
C SER A 738 11.63 -30.82 -25.00
N TRP A 739 12.01 -30.45 -26.23
CA TRP A 739 11.75 -31.29 -27.40
C TRP A 739 12.89 -32.28 -27.61
N ASP A 740 12.63 -33.46 -28.13
CA ASP A 740 13.64 -34.34 -28.72
C ASP A 740 13.23 -34.58 -30.17
N THR A 741 14.11 -34.25 -31.11
CA THR A 741 13.87 -34.49 -32.55
C THR A 741 14.16 -35.95 -32.94
N ALA A 742 14.75 -36.73 -32.02
CA ALA A 742 14.98 -38.16 -32.20
C ALA A 742 13.71 -39.02 -32.06
N GLU A 743 12.64 -38.52 -31.42
CA GLU A 743 11.33 -39.16 -31.39
C GLU A 743 10.35 -38.45 -32.31
N ARG A 744 10.50 -38.67 -33.63
CA ARG A 744 9.35 -38.50 -34.53
C ARG A 744 8.18 -39.29 -33.92
N PRO A 745 6.95 -38.72 -33.81
CA PRO A 745 5.80 -39.51 -33.41
C PRO A 745 5.72 -40.69 -34.37
N LYS A 746 6.01 -41.91 -33.88
CA LYS A 746 5.84 -43.13 -34.67
C LYS A 746 4.35 -43.22 -34.97
N ALA A 747 3.99 -42.81 -36.19
CA ALA A 747 2.64 -42.84 -36.69
C ALA A 747 2.12 -44.27 -36.61
N VAL A 748 1.37 -44.58 -35.56
CA VAL A 748 0.37 -45.62 -35.59
C VAL A 748 -0.96 -44.86 -35.67
N ASN A 749 -1.52 -44.78 -36.89
CA ASN A 749 -2.81 -44.16 -37.22
C ASN A 749 -2.93 -42.62 -37.09
N ASN A 750 -1.86 -41.85 -37.36
CA ASN A 750 -1.88 -40.36 -37.42
C ASN A 750 -2.33 -39.62 -36.13
N SER A 751 -2.58 -40.33 -35.04
CA SER A 751 -2.97 -39.78 -33.74
C SER A 751 -1.80 -39.85 -32.76
N VAL A 752 -1.52 -38.75 -32.06
CA VAL A 752 -0.63 -38.68 -30.90
C VAL A 752 -1.53 -38.60 -29.67
N VAL A 753 -1.38 -39.55 -28.73
CA VAL A 753 -2.13 -39.57 -27.46
C VAL A 753 -1.46 -38.63 -26.47
#